data_AF-A0A8B9WV02-F1
#
_entry.id   AF-A0A8B9WV02-F1
#
_cell.length_a   1.000
_cell.length_b   1.000
_cell.length_c   1.000
_cell.angle_alpha   90.00
_cell.angle_beta   90.00
_cell.angle_gamma   90.00
#
_symmetry.space_group_name_H-M   'P 1'
#
loop_
_entity.id
_entity.type
_entity.pdbx_description
1 polymer ?
#
loop_
_entity_poly.entity_id
_entity_poly.type
_entity_poly.pdbx_seq_one_letter_code
_entity_poly.pdbx_strand_id
1 'polypeptide(L)'
;MARVLKQPTRRTCSPGTPNAPGPPRDPAFWSSPLVPQSLSTVRPLARPLRPGRAGGAGRGRPPGSSRAEEAGSSSYLGANTGPPSAAPRARRGRGCGPPRPRPFLRPAPPLPPPGPLLLRAMPRAPRCRAVRALLRASYRQVLPLAAFVRRLRPQGHRLVRRGDPAAFRALVAQCLVCVPWDAQPPPAAPSFRQVSCLKELVARVVQRLCERGARNVLAFGFTLLAGARGGPPVAFTTSVRSYLPNTVTDTLRGSGAWGLLLHRVGDDVLTHLLSRCALYLLVPPTCAYQVCGPPLYDLRAAAAAARRPTRQVGGTRAGFGLPRPASSNDGHGEAEGLLEARAQGARRRRSSARGRLPPAKRPRRGLEPGRDLEGQAARSPPRVVTPTRDAAEAKSRKGDVPGPCRLFPGGERGVGSASWRLSPSEGEPGAGACAETKRFLYCSGGGEQLRRSFLLCSLPPSLAGARTLVETIFLDSKPGPPGAPRRPRRLPARYWQMRPLFRKLLGNHARCPYGALLRAHCPLPASAPPAGPDHQKCPGVGGCPSERPAAAPEGEANSGRLVQLLRQHSSPWQVYGLLRACLRRLVPAGLWGSRHNERRFLRNVKKLLSLGKHGRLSQQELTWKMKVQDCAWLRASPGARCVPAAEHRQREAVLGRFLHWLMGAYVVELLRSFFYVTETTFQKNRLFFFRKRIWSQLQRLGVRQHLDRVRLRELSEAEVRQHQEARPALLTSRLRFVPKPGGLRPIVNVGCVEGAPAPPRDKKVQHLSSRVKTLFAVLNYERARRPGLLGASVLGMDDIHRAWRAFVLPLRARGPAPPLYFVKVDVVGAYDALPQDKLAEVIANVLQPQENTYCVRHCAMVRTARGRMRKSFKRHVSTFSDFQPYLRQLVEHLQAMGSLRDAVVIEQSCSLNEPGSSLFNLFLHLVRSHVIRIGGRSYIQCQGIPQGSILSTLLCSFCYGDMENKLFPGVQQDGVLLRLVDDFLLVTPHLTRARDFLRTLVRGVPEYGCQVNLRKTVVNFPVEPGALGGAAPLQLPAHCLFPWCGLLLDTRTLEVHGDHSSYARTSIRASLTFTQGFKPGRNMRRKLLAVLQLKCHGLFLDLQVNSLQTVFTNVYKIFLLQAYRFHACVLQLPFSQPVRSSPAFFLRVIADTASRGYALLKARNAGASLGARGACGLFPSEAAQWLCLHAFLLKLARHRVTYSRLLGALRTARARLHRQLPGPTRAALEAAADPTLTADFKTILD
;
A
#
# COMPACT_ATOMS: atom_id res chain seq x y z
N MET A 1 33.97 5.08 40.96
CA MET A 1 33.29 4.81 42.25
C MET A 1 32.44 6.03 42.62
N ALA A 2 31.99 6.19 43.87
CA ALA A 2 30.93 7.12 44.25
C ALA A 2 31.44 8.46 44.86
N ARG A 3 30.48 9.39 45.05
CA ARG A 3 30.54 10.64 45.86
C ARG A 3 31.39 11.78 45.23
N VAL A 4 31.04 13.09 45.25
CA VAL A 4 30.19 14.03 46.04
C VAL A 4 31.06 15.01 46.87
N LEU A 5 30.59 16.26 47.03
CA LEU A 5 31.27 17.48 47.55
C LEU A 5 32.11 18.24 46.50
N LYS A 6 32.50 19.53 46.66
CA LYS A 6 31.80 20.80 47.03
C LYS A 6 32.90 21.90 47.18
N GLN A 7 32.95 22.91 46.28
CA GLN A 7 33.38 24.34 46.54
C GLN A 7 34.75 24.64 47.25
N PRO A 8 35.16 25.91 47.50
CA PRO A 8 34.98 27.19 46.77
C PRO A 8 36.27 28.07 46.58
N THR A 9 36.15 29.24 45.90
CA THR A 9 36.97 30.50 46.08
C THR A 9 38.48 30.51 45.69
N ARG A 10 39.24 31.63 45.52
CA ARG A 10 39.06 33.11 45.70
C ARG A 10 40.14 33.94 44.93
N ARG A 11 39.88 35.26 44.65
CA ARG A 11 40.85 36.41 44.45
C ARG A 11 41.82 36.36 43.22
N THR A 12 42.41 37.43 42.63
CA THR A 12 42.41 38.94 42.73
C THR A 12 42.77 39.53 41.31
N CYS A 13 43.06 40.81 40.95
CA CYS A 13 43.33 42.11 41.60
C CYS A 13 42.98 43.34 40.68
N SER A 14 43.55 44.54 40.94
CA SER A 14 43.37 45.86 40.25
C SER A 14 44.75 46.59 40.12
N PRO A 15 44.96 47.94 39.89
CA PRO A 15 44.05 49.10 39.62
C PRO A 15 44.55 50.16 38.57
N GLY A 16 43.81 51.28 38.40
CA GLY A 16 44.22 52.53 37.69
C GLY A 16 43.06 53.57 37.57
N THR A 17 43.33 54.89 37.66
CA THR A 17 42.35 56.01 37.83
C THR A 17 42.75 57.27 37.03
N PRO A 18 41.99 58.42 36.94
CA PRO A 18 40.73 58.87 37.61
C PRO A 18 39.55 59.09 36.57
N ASN A 19 38.52 59.97 36.65
CA ASN A 19 38.13 61.12 37.50
C ASN A 19 36.57 61.35 37.56
N ALA A 20 36.10 62.55 37.96
CA ALA A 20 34.71 62.90 38.35
C ALA A 20 34.26 64.31 37.84
N PRO A 21 33.07 64.91 38.16
CA PRO A 21 31.95 64.47 39.04
C PRO A 21 30.48 64.72 38.54
N GLY A 22 29.45 64.23 39.29
CA GLY A 22 28.04 64.72 39.22
C GLY A 22 26.90 63.66 39.34
N PRO A 23 26.01 63.66 40.36
CA PRO A 23 24.98 62.61 40.63
C PRO A 23 23.50 63.18 40.66
N PRO A 24 22.41 62.49 41.13
CA PRO A 24 22.25 61.15 41.77
C PRO A 24 20.97 60.29 41.44
N ARG A 25 20.88 59.06 42.05
CA ARG A 25 19.68 58.23 42.42
C ARG A 25 18.81 57.52 41.34
N ASP A 26 18.15 56.36 41.58
CA ASP A 26 18.40 55.12 42.41
C ASP A 26 17.40 53.97 42.02
N PRO A 27 17.46 52.69 42.52
CA PRO A 27 17.16 51.50 41.70
C PRO A 27 16.33 50.31 42.31
N ALA A 28 16.22 49.19 41.54
CA ALA A 28 16.07 47.78 41.98
C ALA A 28 14.69 47.30 42.56
N PHE A 29 14.36 46.01 42.83
CA PHE A 29 14.75 44.66 42.31
C PHE A 29 13.67 43.59 42.70
N TRP A 30 13.42 42.57 41.84
CA TRP A 30 13.02 41.15 42.09
C TRP A 30 11.88 40.66 43.05
N SER A 31 11.36 39.48 42.68
CA SER A 31 10.75 38.37 43.49
C SER A 31 9.30 38.42 44.04
N SER A 32 8.61 37.28 43.92
CA SER A 32 7.40 36.85 44.68
C SER A 32 7.79 35.76 45.70
N PRO A 33 6.99 35.42 46.75
CA PRO A 33 5.95 34.37 46.58
C PRO A 33 4.75 34.35 47.62
N LEU A 34 3.76 33.45 47.39
CA LEU A 34 2.86 32.73 48.36
C LEU A 34 1.95 33.54 49.34
N VAL A 35 0.59 33.46 49.31
CA VAL A 35 -0.34 32.44 49.94
C VAL A 35 -0.32 32.45 51.50
N PRO A 36 -1.45 32.36 52.29
CA PRO A 36 -2.83 31.87 52.02
C PRO A 36 -4.05 32.66 52.63
N GLN A 37 -5.28 32.10 52.54
CA GLN A 37 -6.42 32.14 53.53
C GLN A 37 -7.09 33.50 53.92
N SER A 38 -8.24 33.57 54.64
CA SER A 38 -9.55 32.85 54.54
C SER A 38 -10.58 33.41 55.54
N LEU A 39 -11.90 33.41 55.19
CA LEU A 39 -13.06 33.63 56.11
C LEU A 39 -13.14 35.05 56.76
N SER A 40 -14.25 35.57 57.32
CA SER A 40 -15.67 35.16 57.41
C SER A 40 -16.60 36.37 57.69
N THR A 41 -17.90 36.21 57.39
CA THR A 41 -19.12 36.88 57.94
C THR A 41 -19.02 38.11 58.87
N VAL A 42 -19.90 39.11 58.64
CA VAL A 42 -21.01 39.54 59.56
C VAL A 42 -21.85 40.69 58.94
N ARG A 43 -23.10 40.87 59.40
CA ARG A 43 -24.11 41.94 59.07
C ARG A 43 -24.14 42.97 60.22
N PRO A 44 -24.71 44.22 60.14
CA PRO A 44 -26.04 44.51 59.56
C PRO A 44 -26.34 45.98 59.07
N LEU A 45 -27.63 46.24 58.83
CA LEU A 45 -28.39 47.51 59.05
C LEU A 45 -28.35 48.72 58.06
N ALA A 46 -29.39 49.55 58.24
CA ALA A 46 -29.60 50.96 57.83
C ALA A 46 -29.92 51.35 56.36
N ARG A 47 -31.22 51.63 56.14
CA ARG A 47 -31.82 52.68 55.26
C ARG A 47 -31.59 54.10 55.87
N PRO A 48 -32.12 55.24 55.34
CA PRO A 48 -32.97 55.49 54.13
C PRO A 48 -32.54 56.71 53.26
N LEU A 49 -33.21 56.97 52.11
CA LEU A 49 -34.12 58.13 51.88
C LEU A 49 -34.53 58.33 50.40
N ARG A 50 -35.40 59.33 50.17
CA ARG A 50 -36.17 59.73 48.95
C ARG A 50 -36.02 61.28 48.77
N PRO A 51 -36.68 62.03 47.85
CA PRO A 51 -37.87 61.74 47.02
C PRO A 51 -37.83 62.20 45.53
N GLY A 52 -38.94 62.02 44.80
CA GLY A 52 -39.17 62.59 43.45
C GLY A 52 -40.52 62.20 42.83
N ARG A 53 -41.42 63.19 42.64
CA ARG A 53 -42.75 63.16 41.96
C ARG A 53 -42.62 62.81 40.45
N ALA A 54 -43.62 62.45 39.64
CA ALA A 54 -45.06 62.03 39.72
C ALA A 54 -45.46 61.54 38.28
N GLY A 55 -46.67 61.09 37.89
CA GLY A 55 -47.95 60.77 38.57
C GLY A 55 -49.16 60.99 37.62
N GLY A 56 -50.15 60.09 37.59
CA GLY A 56 -51.36 60.17 36.74
C GLY A 56 -52.22 58.90 36.79
N ALA A 57 -53.56 59.01 36.65
CA ALA A 57 -54.49 57.88 36.86
C ALA A 57 -55.85 58.04 36.13
N GLY A 58 -56.57 56.92 35.93
CA GLY A 58 -57.96 56.86 35.45
C GLY A 58 -58.62 55.51 35.76
N ARG A 59 -59.95 55.48 35.98
CA ARG A 59 -60.74 54.28 36.36
C ARG A 59 -62.02 54.16 35.54
N GLY A 60 -62.51 52.93 35.32
CA GLY A 60 -63.85 52.64 34.74
C GLY A 60 -64.24 51.15 34.87
N ARG A 61 -65.52 50.87 35.21
CA ARG A 61 -66.18 49.56 35.46
C ARG A 61 -67.68 49.85 35.75
N PRO A 62 -68.61 48.86 35.82
CA PRO A 62 -68.75 47.52 35.22
C PRO A 62 -70.15 47.45 34.49
N PRO A 63 -71.02 46.40 34.50
CA PRO A 63 -70.90 44.93 34.72
C PRO A 63 -71.64 44.00 33.70
N GLY A 64 -71.34 42.68 33.75
CA GLY A 64 -72.21 41.57 33.30
C GLY A 64 -71.90 40.94 31.92
N SER A 65 -71.97 39.61 31.70
CA SER A 65 -72.25 38.46 32.60
C SER A 65 -71.64 37.11 32.13
N SER A 66 -71.50 36.15 33.07
CA SER A 66 -71.36 34.68 32.94
C SER A 66 -70.45 34.01 31.88
N ARG A 67 -69.31 33.43 32.32
CA ARG A 67 -69.11 31.96 32.43
C ARG A 67 -67.77 31.54 33.09
N ALA A 68 -67.85 30.41 33.80
CA ALA A 68 -66.83 29.66 34.55
C ALA A 68 -66.06 28.62 33.68
N GLU A 69 -64.98 27.90 34.03
CA GLU A 69 -63.84 27.98 35.00
C GLU A 69 -62.96 26.69 34.79
N GLU A 70 -61.66 26.57 35.10
CA GLU A 70 -60.56 27.55 35.34
C GLU A 70 -59.15 26.87 35.22
N ALA A 71 -58.12 27.51 35.80
CA ALA A 71 -56.73 27.16 36.16
C ALA A 71 -56.30 25.73 36.57
N GLY A 72 -54.99 25.45 36.77
CA GLY A 72 -53.79 26.29 36.52
C GLY A 72 -52.49 25.82 37.22
N SER A 73 -51.48 26.70 37.27
CA SER A 73 -50.44 26.95 38.32
C SER A 73 -49.90 25.82 39.25
N SER A 74 -48.63 25.79 39.72
CA SER A 74 -47.38 26.54 39.45
C SER A 74 -46.14 25.85 40.11
N SER A 75 -44.95 26.43 39.91
CA SER A 75 -43.62 26.21 40.57
C SER A 75 -43.61 25.76 42.05
N TYR A 76 -42.68 24.91 42.55
CA TYR A 76 -41.28 25.30 42.87
C TYR A 76 -40.32 24.14 43.31
N LEU A 77 -39.01 24.44 43.23
CA LEU A 77 -37.81 23.94 43.98
C LEU A 77 -37.79 22.60 44.77
N GLY A 78 -36.69 21.85 44.59
CA GLY A 78 -36.20 20.85 45.55
C GLY A 78 -35.07 19.97 45.00
N ALA A 79 -33.90 19.92 45.65
CA ALA A 79 -32.77 19.08 45.21
C ALA A 79 -31.84 18.70 46.38
N ASN A 80 -31.38 17.44 46.44
CA ASN A 80 -29.99 17.14 46.82
C ASN A 80 -29.51 15.67 46.62
N THR A 81 -28.19 15.55 46.79
CA THR A 81 -27.27 14.40 46.79
C THR A 81 -27.62 13.15 47.63
N GLY A 82 -27.08 11.98 47.24
CA GLY A 82 -26.79 10.84 48.16
C GLY A 82 -25.41 10.97 48.84
N PRO A 83 -24.73 9.90 49.32
CA PRO A 83 -25.00 8.45 49.22
C PRO A 83 -25.26 7.87 50.66
N PRO A 84 -24.53 6.92 51.34
CA PRO A 84 -23.48 5.95 51.01
C PRO A 84 -23.93 4.46 50.98
N SER A 85 -23.79 3.68 52.08
CA SER A 85 -23.84 2.21 52.06
C SER A 85 -23.94 1.53 53.45
N ALA A 86 -24.70 0.43 53.57
CA ALA A 86 -24.47 -0.65 54.54
C ALA A 86 -25.17 -1.96 54.13
N ALA A 87 -24.75 -3.08 54.72
CA ALA A 87 -25.36 -4.43 54.72
C ALA A 87 -25.30 -4.96 56.18
N PRO A 88 -25.69 -6.21 56.57
CA PRO A 88 -26.14 -7.37 55.79
C PRO A 88 -27.30 -8.21 56.45
N ARG A 89 -27.54 -9.44 55.95
CA ARG A 89 -28.30 -10.59 56.53
C ARG A 89 -29.82 -10.35 56.76
N ALA A 90 -30.81 -11.12 56.29
CA ALA A 90 -31.01 -12.53 55.86
C ALA A 90 -31.58 -13.51 56.93
N ARG A 91 -32.89 -13.83 56.85
CA ARG A 91 -33.48 -15.17 57.10
C ARG A 91 -34.96 -15.31 56.64
N ARG A 92 -35.48 -16.53 56.77
CA ARG A 92 -36.82 -17.07 56.41
C ARG A 92 -37.94 -16.48 57.31
N GLY A 93 -39.26 -16.57 57.05
CA GLY A 93 -40.08 -17.24 56.01
C GLY A 93 -41.37 -17.88 56.60
N ARG A 94 -42.36 -18.29 55.76
CA ARG A 94 -43.78 -18.68 56.08
C ARG A 94 -44.72 -17.45 56.23
N GLY A 95 -46.05 -17.52 56.01
CA GLY A 95 -46.94 -18.65 55.63
C GLY A 95 -48.35 -18.21 55.15
N CYS A 96 -49.29 -19.16 55.05
CA CYS A 96 -50.70 -19.07 54.57
C CYS A 96 -51.59 -18.01 55.28
N GLY A 97 -52.82 -17.63 54.84
CA GLY A 97 -53.80 -18.27 53.93
C GLY A 97 -55.03 -17.37 53.53
N PRO A 98 -56.18 -17.93 53.10
CA PRO A 98 -57.29 -17.26 52.35
C PRO A 98 -58.59 -17.04 53.20
N PRO A 99 -59.87 -16.83 52.71
CA PRO A 99 -60.43 -16.82 51.32
C PRO A 99 -61.65 -15.89 50.91
N ARG A 100 -61.78 -15.61 49.59
CA ARG A 100 -63.04 -15.50 48.74
C ARG A 100 -64.08 -14.36 49.03
N PRO A 101 -65.15 -14.15 48.20
CA PRO A 101 -65.52 -14.70 46.86
C PRO A 101 -65.67 -13.63 45.72
N ARG A 102 -66.47 -13.90 44.65
CA ARG A 102 -66.70 -13.09 43.40
C ARG A 102 -68.20 -12.80 43.17
N PRO A 103 -68.61 -12.19 42.01
CA PRO A 103 -69.32 -13.03 41.02
C PRO A 103 -69.08 -12.76 39.49
N PHE A 104 -69.60 -13.71 38.68
CA PHE A 104 -69.98 -13.76 37.23
C PHE A 104 -69.25 -13.08 36.05
N LEU A 105 -68.94 -13.90 35.01
CA LEU A 105 -69.47 -13.77 33.61
C LEU A 105 -69.22 -15.07 32.77
N ARG A 106 -69.73 -15.14 31.52
CA ARG A 106 -69.94 -16.37 30.70
C ARG A 106 -68.73 -16.85 29.82
N PRO A 107 -68.76 -18.09 29.26
CA PRO A 107 -67.56 -18.83 28.81
C PRO A 107 -67.25 -18.84 27.30
N ALA A 108 -66.06 -19.37 26.95
CA ALA A 108 -65.53 -19.58 25.58
C ALA A 108 -64.58 -20.83 25.54
N PRO A 109 -64.18 -21.37 24.36
CA PRO A 109 -63.72 -22.77 24.19
C PRO A 109 -62.32 -23.13 24.76
N PRO A 110 -61.98 -24.44 24.89
CA PRO A 110 -60.90 -24.91 25.75
C PRO A 110 -59.46 -24.63 25.27
N LEU A 111 -58.57 -24.50 26.25
CA LEU A 111 -57.14 -24.23 26.07
C LEU A 111 -56.33 -25.49 25.72
N PRO A 112 -55.32 -25.41 24.82
CA PRO A 112 -54.31 -26.45 24.68
C PRO A 112 -53.39 -26.49 25.92
N PRO A 113 -52.75 -27.64 26.23
CA PRO A 113 -51.98 -27.84 27.46
C PRO A 113 -50.76 -26.91 27.58
N PRO A 114 -50.32 -26.60 28.81
CA PRO A 114 -49.30 -25.57 29.09
C PRO A 114 -47.95 -25.92 28.46
N GLY A 115 -47.53 -25.10 27.48
CA GLY A 115 -46.25 -25.26 26.81
C GLY A 115 -45.04 -25.10 27.75
N PRO A 116 -43.94 -25.85 27.54
CA PRO A 116 -42.82 -25.87 28.47
C PRO A 116 -42.10 -24.52 28.57
N LEU A 117 -41.83 -24.10 29.80
CA LEU A 117 -41.18 -22.84 30.18
C LEU A 117 -40.01 -22.46 29.24
N LEU A 118 -40.06 -21.20 28.79
CA LEU A 118 -39.23 -20.63 27.72
C LEU A 118 -37.78 -21.12 27.72
N LEU A 119 -37.46 -21.99 26.74
CA LEU A 119 -36.09 -22.40 26.44
C LEU A 119 -35.26 -21.14 26.14
N ARG A 120 -34.37 -20.72 27.05
CA ARG A 120 -33.46 -19.58 26.83
C ARG A 120 -32.44 -19.96 25.75
N ALA A 121 -32.85 -19.76 24.51
CA ALA A 121 -32.31 -20.45 23.34
C ALA A 121 -30.81 -20.21 23.12
N MET A 122 -30.15 -21.21 22.55
CA MET A 122 -28.73 -21.10 22.16
C MET A 122 -28.52 -19.89 21.25
N PRO A 123 -27.55 -18.99 21.54
CA PRO A 123 -27.33 -17.81 20.73
C PRO A 123 -27.00 -18.22 19.29
N ARG A 124 -27.88 -17.86 18.34
CA ARG A 124 -27.81 -18.30 16.93
C ARG A 124 -26.44 -17.95 16.35
N ALA A 125 -25.67 -18.96 15.96
CA ALA A 125 -24.28 -18.81 15.51
C ALA A 125 -24.16 -17.76 14.38
N PRO A 126 -23.28 -16.75 14.51
CA PRO A 126 -23.30 -15.59 13.62
C PRO A 126 -23.03 -15.97 12.16
N ARG A 127 -23.81 -15.39 11.25
CA ARG A 127 -23.83 -15.80 9.83
C ARG A 127 -22.50 -15.54 9.14
N CYS A 128 -21.89 -14.35 9.32
CA CYS A 128 -20.53 -13.98 8.84
C CYS A 128 -20.16 -14.57 7.46
N ARG A 129 -21.07 -14.40 6.47
CA ARG A 129 -21.08 -15.18 5.22
C ARG A 129 -19.76 -15.09 4.45
N ALA A 130 -19.18 -13.90 4.35
CA ALA A 130 -17.91 -13.67 3.62
C ALA A 130 -16.71 -14.35 4.27
N VAL A 131 -16.62 -14.34 5.61
CA VAL A 131 -15.56 -15.03 6.36
C VAL A 131 -15.70 -16.55 6.25
N ARG A 132 -16.92 -17.10 6.42
CA ARG A 132 -17.15 -18.54 6.25
C ARG A 132 -16.79 -19.02 4.83
N ALA A 133 -17.06 -18.21 3.80
CA ALA A 133 -16.64 -18.49 2.42
C ALA A 133 -15.12 -18.40 2.23
N LEU A 134 -14.45 -17.41 2.82
CA LEU A 134 -12.98 -17.27 2.78
C LEU A 134 -12.26 -18.48 3.40
N LEU A 135 -12.72 -18.94 4.56
CA LEU A 135 -12.14 -20.10 5.25
C LEU A 135 -12.36 -21.39 4.44
N ARG A 136 -13.58 -21.64 3.96
CA ARG A 136 -13.90 -22.80 3.11
C ARG A 136 -13.11 -22.83 1.79
N ALA A 137 -12.72 -21.68 1.26
CA ALA A 137 -11.86 -21.57 0.08
C ALA A 137 -10.35 -21.70 0.37
N SER A 138 -9.97 -21.96 1.64
CA SER A 138 -8.57 -21.99 2.11
C SER A 138 -8.18 -23.28 2.84
N TYR A 139 -9.14 -23.98 3.46
CA TYR A 139 -8.92 -25.17 4.29
C TYR A 139 -9.59 -26.44 3.73
N ARG A 140 -9.15 -27.62 4.18
CA ARG A 140 -9.72 -28.92 3.79
C ARG A 140 -11.10 -29.14 4.39
N GLN A 141 -11.28 -28.76 5.65
CA GLN A 141 -12.58 -28.76 6.34
C GLN A 141 -12.74 -27.50 7.20
N VAL A 142 -13.98 -27.02 7.36
CA VAL A 142 -14.33 -25.88 8.22
C VAL A 142 -15.64 -26.20 8.94
N LEU A 143 -15.56 -26.43 10.25
CA LEU A 143 -16.66 -26.93 11.09
C LEU A 143 -16.88 -26.04 12.33
N PRO A 144 -18.12 -25.88 12.83
CA PRO A 144 -18.34 -25.38 14.18
C PRO A 144 -17.69 -26.27 15.23
N LEU A 145 -17.19 -25.71 16.34
CA LEU A 145 -16.48 -26.47 17.38
C LEU A 145 -17.26 -27.69 17.90
N ALA A 146 -18.54 -27.53 18.23
CA ALA A 146 -19.39 -28.65 18.66
C ALA A 146 -19.53 -29.76 17.60
N ALA A 147 -19.54 -29.41 16.32
CA ALA A 147 -19.63 -30.38 15.22
C ALA A 147 -18.30 -31.10 14.95
N PHE A 148 -17.16 -30.49 15.29
CA PHE A 148 -15.86 -31.15 15.29
C PHE A 148 -15.75 -32.13 16.46
N VAL A 149 -16.04 -31.69 17.69
CA VAL A 149 -15.95 -32.56 18.89
C VAL A 149 -16.89 -33.77 18.80
N ARG A 150 -18.12 -33.61 18.30
CA ARG A 150 -19.07 -34.72 18.08
C ARG A 150 -18.56 -35.79 17.11
N ARG A 151 -17.59 -35.49 16.23
CA ARG A 151 -16.94 -36.50 15.36
C ARG A 151 -15.85 -37.30 16.07
N LEU A 152 -15.35 -36.82 17.20
CA LEU A 152 -14.35 -37.51 18.03
C LEU A 152 -15.00 -38.33 19.16
N ARG A 153 -16.27 -38.04 19.49
CA ARG A 153 -17.05 -38.67 20.54
C ARG A 153 -18.51 -38.83 20.06
N PRO A 154 -18.86 -39.98 19.45
CA PRO A 154 -20.22 -40.23 18.94
C PRO A 154 -21.26 -40.41 20.05
N GLN A 155 -20.86 -41.02 21.17
CA GLN A 155 -21.72 -41.27 22.34
C GLN A 155 -22.21 -39.97 22.98
N GLY A 156 -23.53 -39.70 22.90
CA GLY A 156 -24.41 -38.91 23.80
C GLY A 156 -24.06 -37.47 24.22
N HIS A 157 -22.79 -37.13 24.40
CA HIS A 157 -22.33 -35.97 25.16
C HIS A 157 -22.46 -34.66 24.38
N ARG A 158 -23.48 -33.89 24.74
CA ARG A 158 -23.61 -32.49 24.31
C ARG A 158 -22.48 -31.65 24.93
N LEU A 159 -21.64 -31.06 24.09
CA LEU A 159 -20.52 -30.19 24.50
C LEU A 159 -20.98 -29.00 25.35
N VAL A 160 -22.22 -28.52 25.11
CA VAL A 160 -22.90 -27.50 25.91
C VAL A 160 -24.09 -28.14 26.63
N ARG A 161 -24.16 -27.94 27.94
CA ARG A 161 -25.23 -28.38 28.84
C ARG A 161 -26.19 -27.23 29.17
N ARG A 162 -27.37 -27.55 29.73
CA ARG A 162 -28.20 -26.54 30.43
C ARG A 162 -27.39 -25.97 31.60
N GLY A 163 -27.52 -24.69 31.90
CA GLY A 163 -26.77 -24.00 32.95
C GLY A 163 -25.39 -23.44 32.55
N ASP A 164 -24.67 -24.04 31.59
CA ASP A 164 -23.29 -23.63 31.20
C ASP A 164 -23.16 -22.10 30.99
N PRO A 165 -22.10 -21.41 31.48
CA PRO A 165 -21.96 -19.95 31.43
C PRO A 165 -22.15 -19.32 30.05
N ALA A 166 -22.75 -18.12 29.99
CA ALA A 166 -23.04 -17.44 28.73
C ALA A 166 -21.80 -17.24 27.83
N ALA A 167 -20.63 -16.96 28.43
CA ALA A 167 -19.36 -16.87 27.72
C ALA A 167 -18.92 -18.20 27.06
N PHE A 168 -19.18 -19.35 27.69
CA PHE A 168 -18.91 -20.67 27.11
C PHE A 168 -19.89 -20.99 25.97
N ARG A 169 -21.19 -20.72 26.17
CA ARG A 169 -22.21 -20.88 25.11
C ARG A 169 -21.88 -20.02 23.88
N ALA A 170 -21.40 -18.80 24.08
CA ALA A 170 -20.91 -17.92 23.02
C ALA A 170 -19.64 -18.47 22.35
N LEU A 171 -18.63 -18.91 23.13
CA LEU A 171 -17.39 -19.52 22.62
C LEU A 171 -17.69 -20.70 21.67
N VAL A 172 -18.53 -21.65 22.09
CA VAL A 172 -18.86 -22.83 21.28
C VAL A 172 -19.67 -22.48 20.03
N ALA A 173 -20.54 -21.46 20.10
CA ALA A 173 -21.34 -20.98 18.94
C ALA A 173 -20.52 -20.13 17.93
N GLN A 174 -19.48 -19.44 18.40
CA GLN A 174 -18.66 -18.52 17.59
C GLN A 174 -17.37 -19.16 17.05
N CYS A 175 -16.89 -20.25 17.66
CA CYS A 175 -15.63 -20.92 17.27
C CYS A 175 -15.80 -21.82 16.03
N LEU A 176 -14.94 -21.59 15.03
CA LEU A 176 -14.78 -22.42 13.85
C LEU A 176 -13.43 -23.14 13.87
N VAL A 177 -13.47 -24.47 13.79
CA VAL A 177 -12.31 -25.33 13.60
C VAL A 177 -12.05 -25.46 12.10
N CYS A 178 -10.87 -25.00 11.67
CA CYS A 178 -10.41 -25.11 10.29
C CYS A 178 -9.24 -26.10 10.23
N VAL A 179 -9.37 -27.13 9.39
CA VAL A 179 -8.38 -28.21 9.26
C VAL A 179 -7.54 -27.97 8.00
N PRO A 180 -6.21 -27.80 8.13
CA PRO A 180 -5.28 -27.75 6.99
C PRO A 180 -5.34 -28.99 6.08
N TRP A 181 -4.70 -28.89 4.91
CA TRP A 181 -4.61 -30.01 3.95
C TRP A 181 -3.54 -31.02 4.37
N ASP A 182 -2.48 -30.50 4.99
CA ASP A 182 -1.31 -31.14 5.58
C ASP A 182 -1.50 -31.58 7.05
N ALA A 183 -2.67 -31.28 7.65
CA ALA A 183 -2.95 -31.68 9.02
C ALA A 183 -3.23 -33.19 9.14
N GLN A 184 -2.36 -33.87 9.87
CA GLN A 184 -2.56 -35.24 10.36
C GLN A 184 -3.90 -35.37 11.13
N PRO A 185 -4.49 -36.58 11.17
CA PRO A 185 -5.70 -36.84 11.95
C PRO A 185 -5.49 -36.59 13.47
N PRO A 186 -6.59 -36.50 14.24
CA PRO A 186 -6.53 -36.64 15.71
C PRO A 186 -5.96 -38.03 16.11
N PRO A 187 -5.57 -38.22 17.38
CA PRO A 187 -5.28 -39.55 17.92
C PRO A 187 -6.45 -40.52 17.67
N ALA A 188 -6.15 -41.80 17.47
CA ALA A 188 -7.16 -42.81 17.16
C ALA A 188 -8.19 -42.99 18.29
N ALA A 189 -7.72 -42.98 19.54
CA ALA A 189 -8.52 -42.88 20.75
C ALA A 189 -7.98 -41.73 21.62
N PRO A 190 -8.49 -40.50 21.49
CA PRO A 190 -7.99 -39.36 22.25
C PRO A 190 -8.52 -39.40 23.68
N SER A 191 -7.65 -39.11 24.67
CA SER A 191 -8.09 -38.98 26.06
C SER A 191 -8.91 -37.72 26.26
N PHE A 192 -10.09 -37.90 26.85
CA PHE A 192 -10.98 -36.81 27.28
C PHE A 192 -10.80 -36.44 28.76
N ARG A 193 -9.80 -37.01 29.44
CA ARG A 193 -9.43 -36.62 30.81
C ARG A 193 -8.66 -35.29 30.77
N GLN A 194 -8.89 -34.43 31.76
CA GLN A 194 -8.02 -33.28 32.03
C GLN A 194 -6.95 -33.71 33.03
N VAL A 195 -5.68 -33.50 32.66
CA VAL A 195 -4.46 -33.89 33.40
C VAL A 195 -3.59 -32.66 33.67
N SER A 196 -3.81 -31.54 32.98
CA SER A 196 -3.07 -30.29 33.18
C SER A 196 -3.99 -29.09 33.31
N CYS A 197 -3.52 -28.01 33.92
CA CYS A 197 -4.25 -26.74 33.93
C CYS A 197 -4.15 -26.05 32.55
N LEU A 198 -5.07 -25.13 32.25
CA LEU A 198 -5.07 -24.44 30.95
C LEU A 198 -3.79 -23.63 30.71
N LYS A 199 -3.16 -23.08 31.75
CA LYS A 199 -1.90 -22.33 31.63
C LYS A 199 -0.76 -23.26 31.18
N GLU A 200 -0.65 -24.44 31.79
CA GLU A 200 0.33 -25.49 31.46
C GLU A 200 0.14 -26.06 30.06
N LEU A 201 -1.08 -26.47 29.67
CA LEU A 201 -1.32 -27.01 28.32
C LEU A 201 -0.93 -25.98 27.26
N VAL A 202 -1.28 -24.70 27.45
CA VAL A 202 -0.97 -23.64 26.49
C VAL A 202 0.53 -23.34 26.46
N ALA A 203 1.19 -23.33 27.61
CA ALA A 203 2.65 -23.25 27.71
C ALA A 203 3.35 -24.40 26.95
N ARG A 204 2.93 -25.64 27.20
CA ARG A 204 3.42 -26.87 26.54
C ARG A 204 3.16 -26.87 25.03
N VAL A 205 2.02 -26.33 24.58
CA VAL A 205 1.72 -26.15 23.15
C VAL A 205 2.60 -25.08 22.51
N VAL A 206 2.78 -23.91 23.15
CA VAL A 206 3.65 -22.85 22.65
C VAL A 206 5.10 -23.33 22.55
N GLN A 207 5.60 -24.06 23.56
CA GLN A 207 6.92 -24.69 23.53
C GLN A 207 7.08 -25.65 22.34
N ARG A 208 6.17 -26.60 22.18
CA ARG A 208 6.17 -27.55 21.04
C ARG A 208 6.05 -26.87 19.66
N LEU A 209 5.51 -25.66 19.59
CA LEU A 209 5.47 -24.86 18.36
C LEU A 209 6.80 -24.13 18.11
N CYS A 210 7.44 -23.59 19.15
CA CYS A 210 8.77 -22.98 19.07
C CYS A 210 9.85 -24.00 18.70
N GLU A 211 9.88 -25.17 19.35
CA GLU A 211 10.79 -26.29 19.07
C GLU A 211 10.74 -26.75 17.61
N ARG A 212 9.54 -26.79 17.03
CA ARG A 212 9.30 -27.17 15.62
C ARG A 212 9.54 -26.04 14.62
N GLY A 213 9.93 -24.84 15.06
CA GLY A 213 9.99 -23.64 14.21
C GLY A 213 8.64 -23.27 13.56
N ALA A 214 7.53 -23.75 14.12
CA ALA A 214 6.22 -23.74 13.48
C ALA A 214 5.57 -22.36 13.57
N ARG A 215 5.40 -21.69 12.42
CA ARG A 215 4.76 -20.36 12.34
C ARG A 215 3.27 -20.44 12.66
N ASN A 216 2.92 -20.29 13.94
CA ASN A 216 1.55 -20.33 14.48
C ASN A 216 1.25 -19.02 15.23
N VAL A 217 0.02 -18.52 15.17
CA VAL A 217 -0.43 -17.29 15.85
C VAL A 217 -0.17 -17.33 17.37
N LEU A 218 -0.32 -18.50 18.02
CA LEU A 218 -0.03 -18.66 19.45
C LEU A 218 1.46 -18.48 19.81
N ALA A 219 2.36 -18.77 18.87
CA ALA A 219 3.81 -18.70 19.06
C ALA A 219 4.42 -17.34 18.69
N PHE A 220 3.62 -16.38 18.20
CA PHE A 220 4.09 -15.00 18.03
C PHE A 220 4.44 -14.39 19.40
N GLY A 221 5.52 -13.61 19.45
CA GLY A 221 6.05 -13.07 20.73
C GLY A 221 6.87 -14.06 21.57
N PHE A 222 6.91 -15.35 21.21
CA PHE A 222 7.66 -16.39 21.94
C PHE A 222 8.84 -16.93 21.13
N THR A 223 9.94 -17.26 21.81
CA THR A 223 11.14 -17.85 21.20
C THR A 223 11.85 -18.78 22.19
N LEU A 224 12.67 -19.69 21.67
CA LEU A 224 13.50 -20.55 22.52
C LEU A 224 14.56 -19.73 23.25
N LEU A 225 14.96 -20.19 24.43
CA LEU A 225 16.14 -19.69 25.12
C LEU A 225 17.41 -20.04 24.33
N ALA A 226 18.41 -19.16 24.39
CA ALA A 226 19.61 -19.22 23.56
C ALA A 226 20.87 -18.91 24.40
N GLY A 227 21.31 -19.91 25.17
CA GLY A 227 22.49 -19.83 26.04
C GLY A 227 22.36 -18.86 27.22
N ALA A 228 23.47 -18.67 27.93
CA ALA A 228 23.59 -17.95 29.20
C ALA A 228 23.38 -16.40 29.14
N ARG A 229 22.63 -15.90 28.15
CA ARG A 229 22.23 -14.48 28.03
C ARG A 229 20.74 -14.31 27.71
N GLY A 230 19.92 -15.32 28.02
CA GLY A 230 18.46 -15.23 28.00
C GLY A 230 17.90 -14.79 29.34
N GLY A 231 16.97 -13.83 29.35
CA GLY A 231 16.13 -13.54 30.52
C GLY A 231 15.17 -14.71 30.84
N PRO A 232 14.45 -14.66 31.97
CA PRO A 232 13.75 -15.80 32.55
C PRO A 232 12.74 -16.48 31.59
N PRO A 233 12.55 -17.81 31.71
CA PRO A 233 11.55 -18.53 30.94
C PRO A 233 10.12 -18.07 31.27
N VAL A 234 9.18 -18.36 30.37
CA VAL A 234 7.75 -18.22 30.65
C VAL A 234 7.37 -19.30 31.66
N ALA A 235 6.61 -18.95 32.69
CA ALA A 235 6.06 -19.89 33.67
C ALA A 235 5.43 -21.12 32.98
N PHE A 236 5.63 -22.30 33.57
CA PHE A 236 5.26 -23.61 33.03
C PHE A 236 6.01 -24.01 31.73
N THR A 237 7.15 -23.38 31.42
CA THR A 237 8.12 -23.84 30.41
C THR A 237 9.55 -23.76 30.97
N THR A 238 10.45 -24.61 30.49
CA THR A 238 11.89 -24.54 30.82
C THR A 238 12.71 -23.82 29.73
N SER A 239 12.22 -23.85 28.48
CA SER A 239 13.03 -23.57 27.29
C SER A 239 12.51 -22.41 26.43
N VAL A 240 11.45 -21.72 26.85
CA VAL A 240 10.80 -20.65 26.07
C VAL A 240 10.81 -19.35 26.86
N ARG A 241 11.12 -18.24 26.20
CA ARG A 241 10.88 -16.89 26.73
C ARG A 241 9.88 -16.11 25.88
N SER A 242 9.15 -15.22 26.55
CA SER A 242 8.44 -14.13 25.87
C SER A 242 9.44 -13.02 25.53
N TYR A 243 9.30 -12.41 24.35
CA TYR A 243 10.03 -11.20 23.97
C TYR A 243 9.11 -10.05 23.52
N LEU A 244 7.86 -10.35 23.15
CA LEU A 244 6.77 -9.37 23.01
C LEU A 244 5.45 -9.99 23.51
N PRO A 245 4.54 -9.21 24.15
CA PRO A 245 3.19 -9.65 24.51
C PRO A 245 2.39 -10.25 23.34
N ASN A 246 1.63 -11.31 23.63
CA ASN A 246 0.70 -11.95 22.69
C ASN A 246 -0.68 -12.05 23.33
N THR A 247 -1.50 -11.03 23.10
CA THR A 247 -2.78 -10.87 23.81
C THR A 247 -3.77 -12.00 23.46
N VAL A 248 -3.61 -12.67 22.32
CA VAL A 248 -4.40 -13.84 21.93
C VAL A 248 -4.06 -15.04 22.83
N THR A 249 -2.78 -15.32 23.04
CA THR A 249 -2.31 -16.41 23.91
C THR A 249 -2.66 -16.15 25.37
N ASP A 250 -2.52 -14.91 25.84
CA ASP A 250 -2.79 -14.56 27.24
C ASP A 250 -4.31 -14.49 27.54
N THR A 251 -5.13 -14.01 26.59
CA THR A 251 -6.60 -14.15 26.65
C THR A 251 -7.02 -15.61 26.74
N LEU A 252 -6.34 -16.51 26.02
CA LEU A 252 -6.67 -17.94 26.04
C LEU A 252 -6.28 -18.56 27.39
N ARG A 253 -5.07 -18.29 27.91
CA ARG A 253 -4.59 -18.74 29.23
C ARG A 253 -5.51 -18.32 30.39
N GLY A 254 -6.04 -17.10 30.35
CA GLY A 254 -6.87 -16.53 31.42
C GLY A 254 -8.36 -16.83 31.35
N SER A 255 -8.85 -17.51 30.30
CA SER A 255 -10.29 -17.62 30.06
C SER A 255 -10.92 -18.87 30.68
N GLY A 256 -11.80 -18.68 31.67
CA GLY A 256 -12.62 -19.75 32.24
C GLY A 256 -13.52 -20.47 31.22
N ALA A 257 -13.87 -19.83 30.10
CA ALA A 257 -14.60 -20.49 29.01
C ALA A 257 -13.71 -21.49 28.24
N TRP A 258 -12.42 -21.19 28.04
CA TRP A 258 -11.46 -22.16 27.49
C TRP A 258 -11.05 -23.21 28.54
N GLY A 259 -11.09 -22.87 29.84
CA GLY A 259 -10.92 -23.84 30.93
C GLY A 259 -12.04 -24.87 30.97
N LEU A 260 -13.30 -24.43 30.90
CA LEU A 260 -14.45 -25.32 30.78
C LEU A 260 -14.42 -26.13 29.47
N LEU A 261 -13.85 -25.59 28.38
CA LEU A 261 -13.63 -26.36 27.17
C LEU A 261 -12.62 -27.49 27.41
N LEU A 262 -11.46 -27.22 28.03
CA LEU A 262 -10.46 -28.23 28.39
C LEU A 262 -11.09 -29.33 29.26
N HIS A 263 -11.79 -28.97 30.31
CA HIS A 263 -12.51 -29.91 31.19
C HIS A 263 -13.56 -30.78 30.45
N ARG A 264 -14.14 -30.29 29.34
CA ARG A 264 -15.11 -31.04 28.52
C ARG A 264 -14.48 -31.90 27.42
N VAL A 265 -13.25 -31.61 26.97
CA VAL A 265 -12.62 -32.28 25.80
C VAL A 265 -11.31 -33.02 26.10
N GLY A 266 -10.66 -32.77 27.24
CA GLY A 266 -9.37 -33.34 27.62
C GLY A 266 -8.16 -32.71 26.92
N ASP A 267 -6.98 -32.99 27.48
CA ASP A 267 -5.71 -32.40 27.02
C ASP A 267 -5.36 -32.79 25.58
N ASP A 268 -5.63 -34.02 25.14
CA ASP A 268 -5.30 -34.49 23.78
C ASP A 268 -6.06 -33.73 22.71
N VAL A 269 -7.38 -33.57 22.89
CA VAL A 269 -8.24 -32.89 21.91
C VAL A 269 -7.90 -31.41 21.86
N LEU A 270 -7.70 -30.74 23.00
CA LEU A 270 -7.33 -29.32 22.99
C LEU A 270 -5.90 -29.11 22.45
N THR A 271 -4.94 -29.99 22.79
CA THR A 271 -3.59 -29.97 22.22
C THR A 271 -3.62 -30.13 20.70
N HIS A 272 -4.43 -31.06 20.17
CA HIS A 272 -4.61 -31.22 18.73
C HIS A 272 -5.23 -29.96 18.09
N LEU A 273 -6.28 -29.40 18.69
CA LEU A 273 -6.94 -28.19 18.21
C LEU A 273 -6.01 -26.96 18.16
N LEU A 274 -5.15 -26.77 19.15
CA LEU A 274 -4.24 -25.61 19.22
C LEU A 274 -2.95 -25.79 18.39
N SER A 275 -2.47 -27.03 18.22
CA SER A 275 -1.19 -27.32 17.54
C SER A 275 -1.30 -27.82 16.09
N ARG A 276 -2.43 -28.43 15.68
CA ARG A 276 -2.62 -29.00 14.32
C ARG A 276 -3.75 -28.33 13.52
N CYS A 277 -4.77 -27.78 14.19
CA CYS A 277 -5.84 -27.03 13.53
C CYS A 277 -5.56 -25.51 13.52
N ALA A 278 -6.43 -24.76 12.86
CA ALA A 278 -6.51 -23.31 12.97
C ALA A 278 -7.91 -22.91 13.47
N LEU A 279 -7.97 -22.21 14.60
CA LEU A 279 -9.21 -21.77 15.22
C LEU A 279 -9.50 -20.31 14.91
N TYR A 280 -10.77 -20.01 14.64
CA TYR A 280 -11.27 -18.66 14.35
C TYR A 280 -12.51 -18.37 15.20
N LEU A 281 -12.54 -17.21 15.85
CA LEU A 281 -13.71 -16.72 16.59
C LEU A 281 -14.44 -15.67 15.75
N LEU A 282 -15.71 -15.95 15.45
CA LEU A 282 -16.58 -15.05 14.69
C LEU A 282 -17.04 -13.88 15.55
N VAL A 283 -16.88 -12.67 15.03
CA VAL A 283 -17.28 -11.41 15.68
C VAL A 283 -18.39 -10.77 14.84
N PRO A 284 -19.63 -10.70 15.35
CA PRO A 284 -20.74 -10.05 14.64
C PRO A 284 -20.42 -8.59 14.28
N PRO A 285 -21.03 -8.03 13.22
CA PRO A 285 -21.91 -8.69 12.25
C PRO A 285 -21.19 -9.48 11.13
N THR A 286 -19.93 -9.15 10.81
CA THR A 286 -19.29 -9.66 9.56
C THR A 286 -17.88 -10.24 9.69
N CYS A 287 -17.21 -10.06 10.82
CA CYS A 287 -15.77 -10.30 10.95
C CYS A 287 -15.42 -11.54 11.79
N ALA A 288 -14.13 -11.79 11.94
CA ALA A 288 -13.56 -12.78 12.86
C ALA A 288 -12.14 -12.41 13.25
N TYR A 289 -11.58 -13.10 14.24
CA TYR A 289 -10.13 -13.14 14.45
C TYR A 289 -9.60 -14.58 14.53
N GLN A 290 -8.33 -14.75 14.17
CA GLN A 290 -7.63 -16.03 14.28
C GLN A 290 -7.04 -16.19 15.69
N VAL A 291 -7.23 -17.36 16.29
CA VAL A 291 -6.72 -17.71 17.62
C VAL A 291 -5.43 -18.52 17.53
N CYS A 292 -5.39 -19.53 16.65
CA CYS A 292 -4.24 -20.42 16.49
C CYS A 292 -4.06 -20.91 15.05
N GLY A 293 -3.00 -21.71 14.85
CA GLY A 293 -2.63 -22.33 13.59
C GLY A 293 -1.82 -21.40 12.67
N PRO A 294 -1.44 -21.88 11.47
CA PRO A 294 -0.71 -21.05 10.51
C PRO A 294 -1.52 -19.82 10.07
N PRO A 295 -0.92 -18.63 9.95
CA PRO A 295 -1.65 -17.43 9.57
C PRO A 295 -2.37 -17.59 8.23
N LEU A 296 -3.67 -17.24 8.19
CA LEU A 296 -4.52 -17.38 6.99
C LEU A 296 -3.88 -16.83 5.70
N TYR A 297 -3.06 -15.80 5.84
CA TYR A 297 -2.43 -15.07 4.76
C TYR A 297 -1.16 -15.71 4.16
N ASP A 298 -0.71 -16.85 4.71
CA ASP A 298 0.45 -17.63 4.22
C ASP A 298 0.03 -18.92 3.50
N LEU A 299 -1.11 -19.53 3.86
CA LEU A 299 -1.57 -20.83 3.35
C LEU A 299 -1.62 -20.93 1.82
N ARG A 300 -1.85 -19.80 1.13
CA ARG A 300 -1.84 -19.76 -0.35
C ARG A 300 -0.46 -19.84 -1.00
N ALA A 301 0.63 -19.63 -0.26
CA ALA A 301 1.98 -19.91 -0.76
C ALA A 301 2.20 -21.44 -0.86
N ALA A 302 1.92 -22.17 0.24
CA ALA A 302 2.03 -23.62 0.29
C ALA A 302 1.09 -24.33 -0.70
N ALA A 303 -0.20 -23.93 -0.74
CA ALA A 303 -1.19 -24.54 -1.63
C ALA A 303 -0.91 -24.34 -3.14
N ALA A 304 -0.02 -23.41 -3.51
CA ALA A 304 0.44 -23.23 -4.89
C ALA A 304 1.66 -24.12 -5.24
N ALA A 305 2.47 -24.51 -4.24
CA ALA A 305 3.57 -25.46 -4.41
C ALA A 305 3.06 -26.92 -4.48
N ALA A 306 2.11 -27.28 -3.60
CA ALA A 306 1.54 -28.63 -3.51
C ALA A 306 0.69 -29.07 -4.71
N ARG A 307 0.38 -28.18 -5.66
CA ARG A 307 -0.46 -28.45 -6.85
C ARG A 307 0.34 -28.90 -8.08
N ARG A 308 1.45 -29.61 -7.89
CA ARG A 308 2.15 -30.36 -8.96
C ARG A 308 1.68 -31.82 -8.94
N PRO A 309 0.88 -32.28 -9.92
CA PRO A 309 0.55 -33.69 -10.04
C PRO A 309 1.75 -34.44 -10.64
N THR A 310 2.48 -35.20 -9.82
CA THR A 310 3.30 -36.31 -10.29
C THR A 310 2.36 -37.39 -10.83
N ARG A 311 2.29 -37.55 -12.16
CA ARG A 311 1.66 -38.71 -12.77
C ARG A 311 2.60 -39.91 -12.61
N GLN A 312 2.28 -40.81 -11.70
CA GLN A 312 2.52 -42.23 -11.91
C GLN A 312 1.18 -42.90 -12.22
N VAL A 313 1.26 -44.05 -12.89
CA VAL A 313 0.11 -44.84 -13.39
C VAL A 313 0.20 -46.22 -12.75
N GLY A 314 -0.93 -46.73 -12.28
CA GLY A 314 -1.04 -48.00 -11.56
C GLY A 314 -2.01 -47.89 -10.38
N GLY A 315 -2.79 -48.93 -10.13
CA GLY A 315 -3.79 -48.98 -9.05
C GLY A 315 -5.24 -48.98 -9.56
N THR A 316 -5.87 -50.16 -9.53
CA THR A 316 -7.26 -50.39 -9.97
C THR A 316 -8.28 -49.89 -8.93
N ARG A 317 -9.52 -49.65 -9.35
CA ARG A 317 -10.64 -49.33 -8.43
C ARG A 317 -11.04 -50.55 -7.59
N ALA A 318 -11.26 -50.32 -6.30
CA ALA A 318 -12.44 -50.83 -5.60
C ALA A 318 -13.35 -49.63 -5.30
N GLY A 319 -14.67 -49.81 -5.24
CA GLY A 319 -15.62 -48.69 -5.17
C GLY A 319 -16.69 -48.83 -4.10
N PHE A 320 -17.17 -47.69 -3.60
CA PHE A 320 -18.48 -47.55 -2.99
C PHE A 320 -19.07 -46.19 -3.41
N GLY A 321 -20.36 -46.16 -3.74
CA GLY A 321 -21.06 -44.94 -4.18
C GLY A 321 -21.81 -44.24 -3.04
N LEU A 322 -22.20 -42.98 -3.27
CA LEU A 322 -23.27 -42.24 -2.57
C LEU A 322 -23.61 -40.98 -3.44
N PRO A 323 -24.67 -40.18 -3.20
CA PRO A 323 -25.63 -39.90 -4.27
C PRO A 323 -25.59 -38.47 -4.83
N ARG A 324 -26.33 -38.26 -5.92
CA ARG A 324 -26.73 -36.92 -6.41
C ARG A 324 -27.92 -36.39 -5.60
N PRO A 325 -27.88 -35.15 -5.10
CA PRO A 325 -29.07 -34.34 -4.86
C PRO A 325 -29.49 -33.65 -6.18
N ALA A 326 -30.80 -33.52 -6.41
CA ALA A 326 -31.35 -32.90 -7.62
C ALA A 326 -31.22 -31.35 -7.61
N SER A 327 -31.38 -30.76 -8.80
CA SER A 327 -31.61 -29.33 -8.98
C SER A 327 -33.06 -29.09 -9.40
N SER A 328 -33.87 -28.49 -8.53
CA SER A 328 -35.16 -27.91 -8.92
C SER A 328 -34.96 -26.51 -9.51
N ASN A 329 -35.75 -26.17 -10.53
CA ASN A 329 -35.69 -24.89 -11.23
C ASN A 329 -36.99 -24.66 -12.00
N ASP A 330 -37.87 -23.79 -11.50
CA ASP A 330 -39.07 -23.30 -12.19
C ASP A 330 -39.36 -21.84 -11.78
N GLY A 331 -40.09 -21.04 -12.57
CA GLY A 331 -40.72 -21.38 -13.85
C GLY A 331 -41.19 -20.15 -14.65
N HIS A 332 -42.17 -20.38 -15.52
CA HIS A 332 -42.75 -19.47 -16.54
C HIS A 332 -41.82 -19.13 -17.73
N GLY A 333 -42.25 -19.30 -18.99
CA GLY A 333 -43.50 -19.91 -19.47
C GLY A 333 -43.58 -19.96 -21.00
N GLU A 334 -44.41 -20.90 -21.50
CA GLU A 334 -45.12 -20.94 -22.80
C GLU A 334 -44.38 -20.61 -24.12
N ALA A 335 -44.26 -21.64 -24.98
CA ALA A 335 -44.82 -21.68 -26.34
C ALA A 335 -44.61 -23.08 -26.97
N GLU A 336 -45.59 -23.60 -27.69
CA GLU A 336 -45.54 -24.91 -28.36
C GLU A 336 -45.03 -24.80 -29.83
N GLY A 337 -44.73 -25.93 -30.48
CA GLY A 337 -44.34 -25.91 -31.90
C GLY A 337 -43.66 -27.18 -32.47
N LEU A 338 -44.44 -28.26 -32.62
CA LEU A 338 -44.49 -29.21 -33.76
C LEU A 338 -43.22 -29.72 -34.50
N LEU A 339 -43.24 -31.03 -34.79
CA LEU A 339 -42.69 -31.72 -35.99
C LEU A 339 -41.13 -31.78 -36.19
N GLU A 340 -40.54 -32.80 -36.83
CA GLU A 340 -40.85 -34.25 -36.89
C GLU A 340 -39.62 -35.05 -37.43
N ALA A 341 -39.84 -36.33 -37.76
CA ALA A 341 -39.11 -37.13 -38.77
C ALA A 341 -37.63 -37.55 -38.55
N ARG A 342 -37.47 -38.85 -38.23
CA ARG A 342 -36.77 -39.90 -39.04
C ARG A 342 -35.27 -39.74 -39.42
N ALA A 343 -34.48 -40.82 -39.59
CA ALA A 343 -34.61 -42.24 -39.20
C ALA A 343 -33.28 -43.02 -39.44
N GLN A 344 -33.10 -44.15 -38.73
CA GLN A 344 -32.22 -45.31 -39.08
C GLN A 344 -30.70 -45.02 -39.18
N GLY A 345 -29.76 -45.97 -39.13
CA GLY A 345 -29.71 -47.42 -38.83
C GLY A 345 -28.22 -47.87 -38.85
N ALA A 346 -27.76 -49.09 -38.47
CA ALA A 346 -28.38 -50.24 -37.82
C ALA A 346 -27.28 -51.18 -37.20
N ARG A 347 -27.70 -52.14 -36.35
CA ARG A 347 -27.37 -53.61 -36.29
C ARG A 347 -25.99 -54.14 -36.81
N ARG A 348 -25.35 -55.24 -36.32
CA ARG A 348 -25.57 -56.26 -35.25
C ARG A 348 -24.35 -57.26 -35.18
N ARG A 349 -24.43 -58.29 -34.29
CA ARG A 349 -23.60 -59.55 -34.16
C ARG A 349 -22.21 -59.38 -33.49
N ARG A 350 -21.67 -60.26 -32.62
CA ARG A 350 -21.63 -61.76 -32.43
C ARG A 350 -20.59 -62.45 -33.35
N SER A 351 -19.79 -63.47 -32.94
CA SER A 351 -19.49 -64.12 -31.63
C SER A 351 -18.43 -65.25 -31.76
N SER A 352 -17.66 -65.59 -30.70
CA SER A 352 -16.96 -66.91 -30.42
C SER A 352 -15.95 -67.48 -31.46
N ALA A 353 -14.93 -68.32 -31.20
CA ALA A 353 -14.67 -69.36 -30.17
C ALA A 353 -13.15 -69.77 -30.09
N ARG A 354 -12.82 -70.78 -29.22
CA ARG A 354 -11.70 -71.79 -29.15
C ARG A 354 -10.38 -71.58 -29.96
N GLY A 355 -9.15 -71.96 -29.55
CA GLY A 355 -8.61 -72.56 -28.30
C GLY A 355 -7.65 -73.78 -28.53
N ARG A 356 -6.40 -73.80 -27.96
CA ARG A 356 -5.50 -74.99 -27.75
C ARG A 356 -4.18 -74.63 -26.98
N LEU A 357 -3.35 -75.65 -26.65
CA LEU A 357 -2.09 -75.69 -25.84
C LEU A 357 -1.12 -76.75 -26.47
N PRO A 358 0.12 -77.06 -25.98
CA PRO A 358 1.07 -76.39 -25.05
C PRO A 358 2.44 -76.01 -25.76
N PRO A 359 3.63 -76.66 -25.60
CA PRO A 359 4.49 -76.97 -24.42
C PRO A 359 6.00 -76.54 -24.44
N ALA A 360 6.58 -76.39 -23.24
CA ALA A 360 7.93 -76.76 -22.74
C ALA A 360 9.29 -76.52 -23.49
N LYS A 361 10.28 -75.96 -22.75
CA LYS A 361 11.47 -76.72 -22.23
C LYS A 361 12.24 -75.98 -21.10
N ARG A 362 13.14 -76.70 -20.41
CA ARG A 362 14.01 -76.39 -19.23
C ARG A 362 15.46 -76.85 -19.56
N PRO A 363 16.55 -76.68 -18.76
CA PRO A 363 16.74 -76.93 -17.29
C PRO A 363 17.62 -75.82 -16.61
N ARG A 364 18.47 -75.96 -15.57
CA ARG A 364 18.84 -77.04 -14.59
C ARG A 364 19.02 -76.43 -13.16
N ARG A 365 20.11 -76.73 -12.42
CA ARG A 365 20.41 -76.31 -11.02
C ARG A 365 21.85 -76.71 -10.61
N GLY A 366 22.37 -76.15 -9.51
CA GLY A 366 23.56 -76.60 -8.74
C GLY A 366 24.49 -75.44 -8.31
N LEU A 367 25.26 -75.50 -7.22
CA LEU A 367 25.21 -76.31 -5.98
C LEU A 367 26.00 -75.55 -4.86
N GLU A 368 25.85 -75.94 -3.58
CA GLU A 368 26.52 -75.39 -2.37
C GLU A 368 27.38 -76.52 -1.73
N PRO A 369 28.51 -76.28 -1.01
CA PRO A 369 28.43 -75.75 0.38
C PRO A 369 29.63 -74.97 0.99
N GLY A 370 29.35 -73.94 1.81
CA GLY A 370 29.53 -74.04 3.28
C GLY A 370 30.79 -73.50 4.02
N ARG A 371 30.52 -72.77 5.12
CA ARG A 371 31.32 -72.52 6.36
C ARG A 371 32.49 -71.51 6.32
N ASP A 372 32.78 -70.75 7.38
CA ASP A 372 32.02 -70.36 8.61
C ASP A 372 32.64 -69.06 9.22
N LEU A 373 31.91 -68.39 10.14
CA LEU A 373 32.30 -67.20 10.97
C LEU A 373 32.55 -65.87 10.20
N GLU A 374 32.13 -64.66 10.60
CA GLU A 374 31.12 -64.10 11.53
C GLU A 374 30.95 -62.60 11.11
N GLY A 375 29.91 -61.80 11.39
CA GLY A 375 28.69 -61.98 12.17
C GLY A 375 27.66 -60.84 11.91
N GLN A 376 26.62 -60.69 12.74
CA GLN A 376 25.46 -59.85 12.38
C GLN A 376 24.91 -58.82 13.40
N ALA A 377 24.66 -57.61 12.86
CA ALA A 377 23.44 -56.80 12.99
C ALA A 377 23.01 -56.04 14.30
N ALA A 378 22.76 -54.74 14.08
CA ALA A 378 21.54 -53.97 14.45
C ALA A 378 21.29 -53.39 15.87
N ARG A 379 20.86 -52.10 15.85
CA ARG A 379 19.94 -51.38 16.77
C ARG A 379 20.35 -51.06 18.24
N SER A 380 20.69 -49.78 18.43
CA SER A 380 20.47 -48.87 19.59
C SER A 380 19.27 -49.18 20.54
N PRO A 381 19.19 -48.65 21.80
CA PRO A 381 19.86 -47.46 22.39
C PRO A 381 20.38 -47.74 23.86
N PRO A 382 20.08 -47.00 24.99
CA PRO A 382 20.09 -45.56 25.35
C PRO A 382 20.86 -45.18 26.69
N ARG A 383 21.09 -43.87 26.98
CA ARG A 383 21.07 -43.24 28.36
C ARG A 383 22.19 -43.68 29.38
N VAL A 384 22.50 -43.06 30.55
CA VAL A 384 22.31 -41.71 31.18
C VAL A 384 23.38 -41.47 32.31
N VAL A 385 23.33 -40.32 33.01
CA VAL A 385 24.09 -39.83 34.21
C VAL A 385 25.50 -39.22 34.04
N THR A 386 25.74 -38.18 34.84
CA THR A 386 26.97 -37.47 35.29
C THR A 386 27.56 -38.16 36.56
N PRO A 387 28.57 -37.65 37.33
CA PRO A 387 29.24 -36.34 37.36
C PRO A 387 30.79 -36.36 37.54
N THR A 388 31.39 -35.17 37.80
CA THR A 388 32.63 -34.85 38.58
C THR A 388 33.81 -35.85 38.63
N ARG A 389 35.09 -35.42 38.62
CA ARG A 389 35.66 -34.40 39.52
C ARG A 389 37.07 -33.91 39.10
N ASP A 390 37.48 -32.76 39.63
CA ASP A 390 38.82 -32.15 39.95
C ASP A 390 40.18 -32.71 39.41
N ALA A 391 41.19 -31.84 39.54
CA ALA A 391 42.66 -32.05 39.37
C ALA A 391 43.22 -32.11 37.93
N ALA A 392 44.49 -31.72 37.67
CA ALA A 392 45.40 -30.75 38.30
C ALA A 392 46.63 -30.54 37.39
N GLU A 393 47.30 -29.38 37.48
CA GLU A 393 48.71 -29.15 37.09
C GLU A 393 49.16 -29.45 35.62
N ALA A 394 50.33 -28.99 35.15
CA ALA A 394 51.06 -27.72 35.41
C ALA A 394 52.13 -27.46 34.33
N LYS A 395 52.54 -26.18 34.19
CA LYS A 395 53.86 -25.72 33.64
C LYS A 395 54.10 -26.05 32.14
N SER A 396 55.10 -25.48 31.44
CA SER A 396 55.73 -24.15 31.47
C SER A 396 56.58 -23.96 30.18
N ARG A 397 57.27 -22.81 30.05
CA ARG A 397 58.22 -22.39 28.97
C ARG A 397 57.52 -22.04 27.64
N LYS A 398 57.55 -20.81 27.10
CA LYS A 398 58.54 -19.69 27.04
C LYS A 398 59.60 -19.86 25.93
N GLY A 399 59.64 -18.88 25.03
CA GLY A 399 60.59 -18.68 23.93
C GLY A 399 60.24 -17.34 23.25
N ASP A 400 61.25 -16.56 22.87
CA ASP A 400 61.15 -15.08 22.82
C ASP A 400 61.16 -14.43 21.41
N VAL A 401 61.12 -13.09 21.41
CA VAL A 401 60.89 -12.12 20.32
C VAL A 401 62.25 -11.55 19.83
N PRO A 402 62.49 -11.27 18.51
CA PRO A 402 62.30 -9.90 17.96
C PRO A 402 61.92 -9.77 16.46
N GLY A 403 61.63 -8.52 16.04
CA GLY A 403 61.34 -8.11 14.66
C GLY A 403 62.58 -7.71 13.83
N PRO A 404 62.42 -7.01 12.68
CA PRO A 404 62.09 -5.57 12.74
C PRO A 404 61.17 -5.03 11.61
N CYS A 405 60.90 -3.73 11.62
CA CYS A 405 60.03 -3.02 10.66
C CYS A 405 60.78 -2.45 9.44
N ARG A 406 60.15 -2.41 8.25
CA ARG A 406 60.42 -1.40 7.19
C ARG A 406 59.14 -0.95 6.44
N LEU A 407 59.26 0.26 5.89
CA LEU A 407 58.26 1.26 5.45
C LEU A 407 57.34 0.90 4.26
N PHE A 408 56.37 1.79 4.00
CA PHE A 408 55.48 1.83 2.81
C PHE A 408 56.25 2.13 1.50
N PRO A 409 55.65 1.91 0.31
CA PRO A 409 54.78 2.95 -0.28
C PRO A 409 53.33 2.49 -0.56
N GLY A 410 52.44 3.45 -0.82
CA GLY A 410 51.03 3.20 -1.11
C GLY A 410 50.73 2.87 -2.58
N GLY A 411 49.59 2.20 -2.82
CA GLY A 411 49.06 1.95 -4.16
C GLY A 411 47.54 1.84 -4.15
N GLU A 412 46.86 2.62 -4.99
CA GLU A 412 45.40 2.75 -5.00
C GLU A 412 44.69 1.41 -5.29
N ARG A 413 43.82 0.93 -4.39
CA ARG A 413 43.00 -0.26 -4.64
C ARG A 413 41.55 0.12 -4.95
N GLY A 414 41.21 0.00 -6.23
CA GLY A 414 39.90 0.39 -6.77
C GLY A 414 38.70 -0.34 -6.16
N VAL A 415 37.53 0.30 -6.28
CA VAL A 415 36.25 -0.12 -5.68
C VAL A 415 35.91 -1.60 -5.96
N GLY A 416 35.70 -2.35 -4.87
CA GLY A 416 35.50 -3.80 -4.88
C GLY A 416 34.36 -4.30 -5.78
N SER A 417 34.61 -5.43 -6.45
CA SER A 417 33.71 -6.01 -7.46
C SER A 417 32.48 -6.69 -6.83
N ALA A 418 31.28 -6.21 -7.19
CA ALA A 418 30.01 -6.82 -6.78
C ALA A 418 29.35 -7.60 -7.94
N SER A 419 29.29 -8.94 -7.82
CA SER A 419 28.60 -9.82 -8.77
C SER A 419 27.09 -9.85 -8.52
N TRP A 420 26.29 -9.50 -9.53
CA TRP A 420 24.84 -9.31 -9.39
C TRP A 420 24.02 -10.48 -9.95
N ARG A 421 23.14 -11.02 -9.10
CA ARG A 421 22.36 -12.24 -9.33
C ARG A 421 21.23 -12.08 -10.34
N LEU A 422 21.09 -13.06 -11.23
CA LEU A 422 19.80 -13.46 -11.78
C LEU A 422 19.11 -14.39 -10.76
N SER A 423 18.14 -13.87 -10.01
CA SER A 423 17.31 -14.67 -9.09
C SER A 423 15.94 -14.02 -8.93
N PRO A 424 14.82 -14.73 -9.17
CA PRO A 424 13.48 -14.19 -8.90
C PRO A 424 13.24 -14.00 -7.40
N SER A 425 12.41 -13.03 -7.03
CA SER A 425 11.81 -12.97 -5.70
C SER A 425 10.77 -14.09 -5.56
N GLU A 426 10.93 -14.99 -4.59
CA GLU A 426 9.96 -16.05 -4.34
C GLU A 426 8.59 -15.48 -3.94
N GLY A 427 7.54 -15.85 -4.67
CA GLY A 427 6.17 -15.40 -4.36
C GLY A 427 5.21 -15.16 -5.53
N GLU A 428 5.11 -16.08 -6.50
CA GLU A 428 3.88 -16.44 -7.26
C GLU A 428 4.24 -17.51 -8.33
N PRO A 429 3.89 -18.79 -8.14
CA PRO A 429 4.07 -19.82 -9.17
C PRO A 429 3.20 -19.53 -10.41
N GLY A 430 3.84 -19.05 -11.48
CA GLY A 430 3.18 -18.55 -12.69
C GLY A 430 3.76 -17.24 -13.24
N ALA A 431 4.63 -16.55 -12.48
CA ALA A 431 5.42 -15.42 -12.95
C ALA A 431 6.58 -15.88 -13.87
N GLY A 432 6.25 -16.36 -15.08
CA GLY A 432 7.26 -16.66 -16.10
C GLY A 432 8.13 -15.46 -16.45
N ALA A 433 9.40 -15.71 -16.77
CA ALA A 433 10.45 -14.69 -16.84
C ALA A 433 10.06 -13.51 -17.75
N CYS A 434 10.05 -12.29 -17.18
CA CYS A 434 9.44 -11.12 -17.78
C CYS A 434 10.46 -9.98 -17.97
N ALA A 435 10.43 -9.32 -19.13
CA ALA A 435 11.18 -8.08 -19.33
C ALA A 435 10.33 -6.92 -18.78
N GLU A 436 10.71 -6.41 -17.62
CA GLU A 436 10.04 -5.28 -16.96
C GLU A 436 10.79 -3.97 -17.21
N THR A 437 10.07 -2.88 -17.52
CA THR A 437 10.69 -1.57 -17.75
C THR A 437 11.49 -1.08 -16.54
N LYS A 438 11.05 -1.46 -15.33
CA LYS A 438 11.75 -1.22 -14.05
C LYS A 438 13.23 -1.63 -14.03
N ARG A 439 13.67 -2.61 -14.85
CA ARG A 439 15.07 -3.10 -14.85
C ARG A 439 16.09 -2.07 -15.37
N PHE A 440 15.64 -1.06 -16.12
CA PHE A 440 16.49 0.00 -16.68
C PHE A 440 16.15 1.44 -16.20
N LEU A 441 15.25 1.60 -15.23
CA LEU A 441 14.93 2.91 -14.67
C LEU A 441 16.01 3.39 -13.70
N TYR A 442 16.24 4.71 -13.68
CA TYR A 442 17.05 5.45 -12.70
C TYR A 442 18.51 4.98 -12.55
N CYS A 443 19.06 4.31 -13.56
CA CYS A 443 20.35 3.64 -13.45
C CYS A 443 21.52 4.64 -13.45
N SER A 444 22.27 4.66 -12.34
CA SER A 444 23.44 5.50 -12.13
C SER A 444 24.67 5.06 -12.96
N GLY A 445 25.61 6.01 -13.10
CA GLY A 445 26.83 5.92 -13.91
C GLY A 445 26.90 7.06 -14.92
N GLY A 446 28.00 7.81 -14.95
CA GLY A 446 28.20 8.94 -15.87
C GLY A 446 28.76 8.54 -17.24
N GLY A 447 29.53 7.44 -17.29
CA GLY A 447 30.11 6.92 -18.53
C GLY A 447 29.07 6.32 -19.47
N GLU A 448 29.08 6.75 -20.73
CA GLU A 448 28.26 6.19 -21.82
C GLU A 448 28.95 4.95 -22.43
N GLN A 449 29.21 3.95 -21.59
CA GLN A 449 29.94 2.73 -21.96
C GLN A 449 29.29 1.50 -21.32
N LEU A 450 29.46 0.32 -21.93
CA LEU A 450 29.05 -0.95 -21.33
C LEU A 450 29.94 -1.27 -20.13
N ARG A 451 29.33 -1.79 -19.05
CA ARG A 451 30.06 -2.14 -17.82
C ARG A 451 31.03 -3.29 -18.09
N ARG A 452 32.28 -3.20 -17.58
CA ARG A 452 33.25 -4.32 -17.64
C ARG A 452 32.71 -5.62 -17.02
N SER A 453 31.83 -5.51 -16.02
CA SER A 453 31.13 -6.63 -15.37
C SER A 453 29.87 -7.14 -16.09
N PHE A 454 29.56 -6.65 -17.30
CA PHE A 454 28.52 -7.22 -18.14
C PHE A 454 29.01 -8.51 -18.80
N LEU A 455 28.14 -9.53 -18.88
CA LEU A 455 28.49 -10.90 -19.27
C LEU A 455 29.22 -11.03 -20.62
N LEU A 456 28.92 -10.17 -21.60
CA LEU A 456 29.62 -10.20 -22.89
C LEU A 456 30.99 -9.50 -22.85
N CYS A 457 31.16 -8.50 -21.97
CA CYS A 457 32.44 -7.82 -21.75
C CYS A 457 33.42 -8.67 -20.93
N SER A 458 32.91 -9.58 -20.10
CA SER A 458 33.69 -10.45 -19.22
C SER A 458 34.05 -11.82 -19.82
N LEU A 459 33.80 -12.06 -21.11
CA LEU A 459 34.04 -13.35 -21.76
C LEU A 459 34.86 -13.17 -23.05
N PRO A 460 35.97 -13.91 -23.23
CA PRO A 460 36.77 -13.82 -24.45
C PRO A 460 36.02 -14.41 -25.65
N PRO A 461 36.32 -13.97 -26.89
CA PRO A 461 35.68 -14.46 -28.12
C PRO A 461 36.16 -15.86 -28.54
N SER A 462 36.44 -16.76 -27.59
CA SER A 462 36.89 -18.13 -27.81
C SER A 462 35.75 -19.15 -27.66
N LEU A 463 36.02 -20.43 -27.96
CA LEU A 463 35.06 -21.52 -27.70
C LEU A 463 34.82 -21.76 -26.21
N ALA A 464 35.77 -21.41 -25.34
CA ALA A 464 35.61 -21.46 -23.89
C ALA A 464 34.67 -20.35 -23.38
N GLY A 465 34.85 -19.10 -23.84
CA GLY A 465 33.89 -18.02 -23.55
C GLY A 465 32.49 -18.32 -24.07
N ALA A 466 32.39 -18.88 -25.29
CA ALA A 466 31.11 -19.33 -25.87
C ALA A 466 30.45 -20.46 -25.06
N ARG A 467 31.22 -21.42 -24.55
CA ARG A 467 30.75 -22.47 -23.63
C ARG A 467 30.15 -21.85 -22.36
N THR A 468 30.88 -20.95 -21.70
CA THR A 468 30.39 -20.28 -20.49
C THR A 468 29.13 -19.46 -20.75
N LEU A 469 29.04 -18.78 -21.89
CA LEU A 469 27.84 -18.03 -22.28
C LEU A 469 26.62 -18.95 -22.48
N VAL A 470 26.80 -20.12 -23.11
CA VAL A 470 25.76 -21.15 -23.26
C VAL A 470 25.34 -21.73 -21.89
N GLU A 471 26.30 -22.04 -21.02
CA GLU A 471 26.04 -22.52 -19.64
C GLU A 471 25.25 -21.49 -18.81
N THR A 472 25.57 -20.20 -18.89
CA THR A 472 24.86 -19.13 -18.17
C THR A 472 23.49 -18.79 -18.78
N ILE A 473 23.28 -18.90 -20.10
CA ILE A 473 21.98 -18.60 -20.74
C ILE A 473 20.97 -19.75 -20.57
N PHE A 474 21.42 -21.01 -20.66
CA PHE A 474 20.51 -22.16 -20.76
C PHE A 474 20.48 -23.06 -19.53
N LEU A 475 21.53 -23.07 -18.71
CA LEU A 475 21.71 -23.97 -17.56
C LEU A 475 21.87 -23.21 -16.22
N ASP A 476 21.48 -21.93 -16.20
CA ASP A 476 21.52 -21.00 -15.05
C ASP A 476 22.85 -21.02 -14.25
N SER A 477 23.94 -21.41 -14.91
CA SER A 477 25.22 -21.67 -14.27
C SER A 477 25.95 -20.35 -14.04
N LYS A 478 26.15 -20.00 -12.76
CA LYS A 478 26.87 -18.78 -12.34
C LYS A 478 28.23 -18.68 -13.06
N PRO A 479 28.63 -17.51 -13.60
CA PRO A 479 30.04 -17.26 -13.90
C PRO A 479 30.84 -17.28 -12.58
N GLY A 480 32.07 -17.80 -12.64
CA GLY A 480 32.99 -17.82 -11.51
C GLY A 480 33.93 -16.61 -11.53
N PRO A 481 34.84 -16.49 -10.56
CA PRO A 481 35.99 -15.59 -10.68
C PRO A 481 36.81 -15.93 -11.94
N PRO A 482 37.46 -14.94 -12.59
CA PRO A 482 38.51 -15.21 -13.56
C PRO A 482 39.59 -16.13 -12.95
N GLY A 483 40.13 -17.06 -13.74
CA GLY A 483 41.17 -18.00 -13.30
C GLY A 483 40.70 -19.21 -12.48
N ALA A 484 39.49 -19.22 -11.89
CA ALA A 484 39.06 -20.33 -11.03
C ALA A 484 38.83 -21.64 -11.81
N PRO A 485 39.54 -22.74 -11.52
CA PRO A 485 39.42 -24.01 -12.25
C PRO A 485 38.04 -24.64 -12.03
N ARG A 486 37.43 -25.12 -13.13
CA ARG A 486 36.08 -25.70 -13.15
C ARG A 486 36.13 -27.17 -13.55
N ARG A 487 35.64 -28.08 -12.69
CA ARG A 487 35.41 -29.49 -13.07
C ARG A 487 34.56 -29.54 -14.36
N PRO A 488 35.04 -30.17 -15.45
CA PRO A 488 34.46 -30.01 -16.78
C PRO A 488 33.18 -30.85 -16.97
N ARG A 489 32.03 -30.34 -16.53
CA ARG A 489 30.71 -30.94 -16.83
C ARG A 489 30.52 -31.06 -18.34
N ARG A 490 30.37 -32.29 -18.88
CA ARG A 490 30.02 -32.53 -20.29
C ARG A 490 28.71 -31.79 -20.61
N LEU A 491 28.72 -30.91 -21.62
CA LEU A 491 27.48 -30.31 -22.14
C LEU A 491 26.71 -31.34 -22.95
N PRO A 492 25.37 -31.45 -22.81
CA PRO A 492 24.56 -32.25 -23.71
C PRO A 492 24.75 -31.80 -25.17
N ALA A 493 24.80 -32.76 -26.10
CA ALA A 493 25.22 -32.55 -27.50
C ALA A 493 24.58 -31.32 -28.18
N ARG A 494 23.27 -31.11 -28.00
CA ARG A 494 22.54 -29.95 -28.53
C ARG A 494 23.17 -28.61 -28.11
N TYR A 495 23.59 -28.45 -26.86
CA TYR A 495 24.23 -27.22 -26.37
C TYR A 495 25.70 -27.12 -26.79
N TRP A 496 26.39 -28.27 -26.92
CA TRP A 496 27.77 -28.33 -27.43
C TRP A 496 27.89 -27.85 -28.88
N GLN A 497 26.90 -28.18 -29.71
CA GLN A 497 26.77 -27.73 -31.11
C GLN A 497 26.54 -26.21 -31.25
N MET A 498 26.02 -25.52 -30.22
CA MET A 498 25.74 -24.07 -30.29
C MET A 498 26.99 -23.19 -30.23
N ARG A 499 28.09 -23.70 -29.67
CA ARG A 499 29.30 -22.91 -29.33
C ARG A 499 29.86 -22.06 -30.49
N PRO A 500 29.93 -22.52 -31.77
CA PRO A 500 30.44 -21.69 -32.86
C PRO A 500 29.62 -20.41 -33.10
N LEU A 501 28.29 -20.47 -32.98
CA LEU A 501 27.42 -19.30 -33.13
C LEU A 501 27.55 -18.32 -31.96
N PHE A 502 27.70 -18.83 -30.73
CA PHE A 502 27.95 -17.99 -29.56
C PHE A 502 29.38 -17.41 -29.55
N ARG A 503 30.37 -18.10 -30.14
CA ARG A 503 31.71 -17.54 -30.44
C ARG A 503 31.60 -16.37 -31.41
N LYS A 504 30.84 -16.53 -32.51
CA LYS A 504 30.59 -15.45 -33.48
C LYS A 504 29.84 -14.27 -32.85
N LEU A 505 28.91 -14.51 -31.93
CA LEU A 505 28.24 -13.45 -31.15
C LEU A 505 29.22 -12.67 -30.26
N LEU A 506 30.15 -13.34 -29.56
CA LEU A 506 31.18 -12.68 -28.75
C LEU A 506 32.18 -11.89 -29.61
N GLY A 507 32.66 -12.45 -30.72
CA GLY A 507 33.52 -11.72 -31.68
C GLY A 507 32.80 -10.54 -32.37
N ASN A 508 31.48 -10.60 -32.51
CA ASN A 508 30.66 -9.49 -32.97
C ASN A 508 30.43 -8.43 -31.88
N HIS A 509 30.35 -8.82 -30.60
CA HIS A 509 30.28 -7.89 -29.48
C HIS A 509 31.57 -7.05 -29.37
N ALA A 510 32.73 -7.71 -29.39
CA ALA A 510 34.03 -7.04 -29.30
C ALA A 510 34.26 -6.01 -30.42
N ARG A 511 33.79 -6.30 -31.64
CA ARG A 511 33.90 -5.42 -32.81
C ARG A 511 32.72 -4.44 -32.99
N CYS A 512 31.83 -4.30 -32.00
CA CYS A 512 30.64 -3.45 -32.13
C CYS A 512 30.96 -1.99 -31.71
N PRO A 513 30.90 -1.00 -32.62
CA PRO A 513 31.30 0.38 -32.33
C PRO A 513 30.18 1.15 -31.60
N TYR A 514 29.84 0.72 -30.39
CA TYR A 514 28.70 1.24 -29.61
C TYR A 514 28.67 2.78 -29.48
N GLY A 515 29.83 3.41 -29.30
CA GLY A 515 29.94 4.88 -29.20
C GLY A 515 29.60 5.61 -30.52
N ALA A 516 30.01 5.05 -31.67
CA ALA A 516 29.68 5.61 -32.97
C ALA A 516 28.18 5.43 -33.29
N LEU A 517 27.62 4.26 -32.97
CA LEU A 517 26.17 4.00 -33.11
C LEU A 517 25.34 4.93 -32.21
N LEU A 518 25.82 5.22 -30.99
CA LEU A 518 25.18 6.18 -30.08
C LEU A 518 25.19 7.60 -30.66
N ARG A 519 26.31 8.05 -31.25
CA ARG A 519 26.38 9.35 -31.94
C ARG A 519 25.43 9.41 -33.14
N ALA A 520 25.44 8.40 -34.01
CA ALA A 520 24.63 8.38 -35.23
C ALA A 520 23.11 8.29 -34.99
N HIS A 521 22.67 7.57 -33.94
CA HIS A 521 21.23 7.37 -33.67
C HIS A 521 20.66 8.25 -32.55
N CYS A 522 21.50 8.78 -31.66
CA CYS A 522 21.10 9.67 -30.56
C CYS A 522 22.15 10.77 -30.38
N PRO A 523 22.32 11.68 -31.36
CA PRO A 523 23.30 12.77 -31.28
C PRO A 523 23.07 13.67 -30.06
N LEU A 524 24.14 14.38 -29.65
CA LEU A 524 24.01 15.53 -28.75
C LEU A 524 23.78 16.78 -29.62
N PRO A 525 22.99 17.77 -29.16
CA PRO A 525 22.94 19.08 -29.81
C PRO A 525 24.31 19.76 -29.78
N ALA A 526 24.60 20.57 -30.79
CA ALA A 526 25.90 21.25 -30.94
C ALA A 526 26.23 22.25 -29.81
N SER A 527 25.21 22.77 -29.09
CA SER A 527 25.35 23.73 -27.99
C SER A 527 25.87 23.11 -26.67
N ALA A 528 26.73 22.08 -26.75
CA ALA A 528 27.29 21.37 -25.62
C ALA A 528 28.82 21.41 -25.72
N PRO A 529 29.49 22.41 -25.10
CA PRO A 529 30.95 22.51 -25.16
C PRO A 529 31.62 21.24 -24.62
N PRO A 530 32.78 20.85 -25.17
CA PRO A 530 33.50 19.66 -24.73
C PRO A 530 33.89 19.81 -23.26
N ALA A 531 33.48 18.85 -22.42
CA ALA A 531 33.96 18.78 -21.05
C ALA A 531 35.36 18.15 -21.05
N GLY A 532 36.39 19.00 -21.08
CA GLY A 532 37.77 18.63 -20.79
C GLY A 532 37.97 18.16 -19.34
N PRO A 533 39.11 17.53 -19.01
CA PRO A 533 39.34 16.89 -17.72
C PRO A 533 40.36 17.64 -16.84
N ASP A 534 40.15 18.93 -16.57
CA ASP A 534 41.14 19.75 -15.86
C ASP A 534 41.06 19.64 -14.33
N HIS A 535 42.22 19.43 -13.72
CA HIS A 535 42.46 19.42 -12.27
C HIS A 535 43.82 20.09 -12.03
N GLN A 536 43.90 21.03 -11.07
CA GLN A 536 45.09 21.83 -10.70
C GLN A 536 45.51 22.84 -11.81
N LYS A 537 45.95 24.07 -11.51
CA LYS A 537 46.60 24.60 -10.28
C LYS A 537 45.87 25.79 -9.63
N CYS A 538 46.42 26.26 -8.50
CA CYS A 538 45.98 27.43 -7.73
C CYS A 538 46.52 28.76 -8.32
N PRO A 539 45.95 29.92 -7.96
CA PRO A 539 46.40 31.23 -8.45
C PRO A 539 47.61 31.78 -7.67
N GLY A 540 48.33 32.73 -8.28
CA GLY A 540 49.33 33.56 -7.63
C GLY A 540 49.45 34.94 -8.28
N VAL A 541 49.30 35.99 -7.45
CA VAL A 541 49.77 37.39 -7.56
C VAL A 541 49.72 38.12 -8.92
N GLY A 542 49.08 39.31 -8.92
CA GLY A 542 49.40 40.43 -9.83
C GLY A 542 48.28 40.86 -10.79
N GLY A 543 47.90 42.14 -10.71
CA GLY A 543 46.99 42.79 -11.68
C GLY A 543 45.82 43.57 -11.05
N CYS A 544 45.84 44.91 -11.20
CA CYS A 544 44.73 45.80 -10.81
C CYS A 544 43.64 45.89 -11.92
N PRO A 545 42.46 46.46 -11.63
CA PRO A 545 41.24 46.15 -12.38
C PRO A 545 41.03 46.98 -13.65
N SER A 546 40.27 46.38 -14.58
CA SER A 546 39.47 47.11 -15.57
C SER A 546 38.08 46.47 -15.64
N GLU A 547 37.11 47.21 -16.15
CA GLU A 547 35.71 47.09 -15.73
C GLU A 547 34.94 45.91 -16.37
N ARG A 548 33.82 45.54 -15.73
CA ARG A 548 32.81 44.65 -16.32
C ARG A 548 31.41 45.21 -16.10
N PRO A 549 30.59 45.35 -17.16
CA PRO A 549 29.21 45.82 -17.02
C PRO A 549 28.34 44.83 -16.24
N ALA A 550 27.29 45.34 -15.62
CA ALA A 550 26.47 44.60 -14.65
C ALA A 550 25.87 43.30 -15.21
N ALA A 551 26.23 42.17 -14.59
CA ALA A 551 25.71 40.86 -14.97
C ALA A 551 24.35 40.57 -14.31
N ALA A 552 23.36 40.15 -15.11
CA ALA A 552 22.05 39.72 -14.63
C ALA A 552 22.14 38.52 -13.66
N PRO A 553 21.24 38.40 -12.66
CA PRO A 553 21.39 37.45 -11.54
C PRO A 553 21.46 35.98 -11.99
N GLU A 554 22.51 35.28 -11.56
CA GLU A 554 22.87 33.92 -12.02
C GLU A 554 21.75 32.87 -11.89
N GLY A 555 20.81 33.08 -10.96
CA GLY A 555 19.69 32.17 -10.70
C GLY A 555 18.75 31.99 -11.89
N GLU A 556 18.53 33.03 -12.71
CA GLU A 556 17.66 32.95 -13.88
C GLU A 556 18.35 32.25 -15.05
N ALA A 557 19.59 32.61 -15.36
CA ALA A 557 20.40 31.98 -16.40
C ALA A 557 20.57 30.46 -16.17
N ASN A 558 20.87 30.05 -14.93
CA ASN A 558 20.93 28.63 -14.56
C ASN A 558 19.59 27.91 -14.70
N SER A 559 18.47 28.59 -14.44
CA SER A 559 17.12 28.04 -14.60
C SER A 559 16.74 27.85 -16.08
N GLY A 560 17.05 28.83 -16.93
CA GLY A 560 16.88 28.71 -18.39
C GLY A 560 17.67 27.55 -18.99
N ARG A 561 18.97 27.44 -18.61
CA ARG A 561 19.85 26.33 -19.02
C ARG A 561 19.31 24.96 -18.62
N LEU A 562 18.75 24.84 -17.41
CA LEU A 562 18.13 23.60 -16.94
C LEU A 562 16.89 23.23 -17.78
N VAL A 563 16.03 24.21 -18.10
CA VAL A 563 14.86 23.98 -19.00
C VAL A 563 15.29 23.57 -20.41
N GLN A 564 16.36 24.16 -20.95
CA GLN A 564 16.94 23.75 -22.24
C GLN A 564 17.39 22.29 -22.21
N LEU A 565 18.18 21.89 -21.21
CA LEU A 565 18.65 20.51 -21.04
C LEU A 565 17.51 19.49 -20.83
N LEU A 566 16.41 19.89 -20.17
CA LEU A 566 15.22 19.03 -20.01
C LEU A 566 14.51 18.71 -21.34
N ARG A 567 14.65 19.57 -22.36
CA ARG A 567 14.13 19.31 -23.72
C ARG A 567 15.02 18.34 -24.51
N GLN A 568 16.30 18.17 -24.15
CA GLN A 568 17.28 17.33 -24.85
C GLN A 568 17.18 15.83 -24.50
N HIS A 569 15.97 15.26 -24.59
CA HIS A 569 15.74 13.82 -24.40
C HIS A 569 15.70 13.06 -25.73
N SER A 570 16.32 11.89 -25.81
CA SER A 570 16.20 11.02 -26.99
C SER A 570 14.78 10.45 -27.11
N SER A 571 14.23 10.48 -28.32
CA SER A 571 12.92 9.90 -28.60
C SER A 571 12.97 8.36 -28.54
N PRO A 572 11.85 7.66 -28.23
CA PRO A 572 11.80 6.20 -28.28
C PRO A 572 12.15 5.60 -29.65
N TRP A 573 12.04 6.39 -30.73
CA TRP A 573 12.40 5.99 -32.09
C TRP A 573 13.92 6.05 -32.34
N GLN A 574 14.60 7.10 -31.87
CA GLN A 574 16.06 7.21 -31.88
C GLN A 574 16.70 6.08 -31.06
N VAL A 575 16.18 5.84 -29.85
CA VAL A 575 16.61 4.72 -28.99
C VAL A 575 16.33 3.37 -29.65
N TYR A 576 15.21 3.21 -30.34
CA TYR A 576 14.93 2.01 -31.15
C TYR A 576 15.93 1.84 -32.32
N GLY A 577 16.32 2.92 -32.99
CA GLY A 577 17.34 2.92 -34.05
C GLY A 577 18.68 2.38 -33.55
N LEU A 578 19.17 2.92 -32.43
CA LEU A 578 20.37 2.44 -31.74
C LEU A 578 20.28 0.95 -31.38
N LEU A 579 19.21 0.53 -30.70
CA LEU A 579 19.04 -0.87 -30.30
C LEU A 579 18.95 -1.80 -31.53
N ARG A 580 18.29 -1.38 -32.61
CA ARG A 580 18.20 -2.12 -33.88
C ARG A 580 19.57 -2.30 -34.53
N ALA A 581 20.40 -1.26 -34.58
CA ALA A 581 21.76 -1.35 -35.10
C ALA A 581 22.65 -2.27 -34.24
N CYS A 582 22.62 -2.09 -32.91
CA CYS A 582 23.36 -2.90 -31.94
C CYS A 582 22.94 -4.39 -31.94
N LEU A 583 21.67 -4.70 -32.22
CA LEU A 583 21.18 -6.08 -32.32
C LEU A 583 21.57 -6.74 -33.65
N ARG A 584 21.53 -5.99 -34.75
CA ARG A 584 21.94 -6.46 -36.09
C ARG A 584 23.43 -6.74 -36.20
N ARG A 585 24.27 -5.90 -35.58
CA ARG A 585 25.72 -6.14 -35.52
C ARG A 585 26.07 -7.27 -34.55
N LEU A 586 25.41 -7.35 -33.38
CA LEU A 586 25.68 -8.41 -32.41
C LEU A 586 25.29 -9.81 -32.92
N VAL A 587 24.01 -10.03 -33.21
CA VAL A 587 23.42 -11.39 -33.26
C VAL A 587 23.58 -11.99 -34.66
N PRO A 588 24.37 -13.07 -34.84
CA PRO A 588 24.55 -13.69 -36.16
C PRO A 588 23.23 -14.20 -36.75
N ALA A 589 23.09 -14.11 -38.07
CA ALA A 589 21.87 -14.54 -38.79
C ALA A 589 21.39 -15.95 -38.42
N GLY A 590 22.32 -16.90 -38.25
CA GLY A 590 22.03 -18.27 -37.83
C GLY A 590 21.32 -18.40 -36.48
N LEU A 591 21.53 -17.48 -35.52
CA LEU A 591 20.79 -17.50 -34.24
C LEU A 591 19.33 -17.04 -34.39
N TRP A 592 19.04 -16.18 -35.37
CA TRP A 592 17.66 -15.80 -35.72
C TRP A 592 16.94 -16.91 -36.50
N GLY A 593 17.67 -17.73 -37.26
CA GLY A 593 17.12 -18.68 -38.23
C GLY A 593 16.60 -17.99 -39.50
N SER A 594 15.80 -16.92 -39.38
CA SER A 594 15.29 -16.16 -40.51
C SER A 594 15.10 -14.66 -40.24
N ARG A 595 15.04 -13.87 -41.32
CA ARG A 595 14.70 -12.43 -41.30
C ARG A 595 13.32 -12.16 -40.66
N HIS A 596 12.41 -13.13 -40.67
CA HIS A 596 11.12 -13.04 -39.99
C HIS A 596 11.28 -12.97 -38.45
N ASN A 597 12.09 -13.85 -37.88
CA ASN A 597 12.36 -13.88 -36.43
C ASN A 597 13.10 -12.61 -35.95
N GLU A 598 14.07 -12.11 -36.72
CA GLU A 598 14.74 -10.81 -36.46
C GLU A 598 13.71 -9.67 -36.40
N ARG A 599 12.90 -9.49 -37.46
CA ARG A 599 11.83 -8.47 -37.53
C ARG A 599 10.83 -8.62 -36.38
N ARG A 600 10.49 -9.86 -36.02
CA ARG A 600 9.56 -10.18 -34.93
C ARG A 600 10.10 -9.79 -33.55
N PHE A 601 11.40 -10.01 -33.29
CA PHE A 601 12.07 -9.58 -32.07
C PHE A 601 12.21 -8.06 -32.00
N LEU A 602 12.63 -7.41 -33.11
CA LEU A 602 12.73 -5.95 -33.19
C LEU A 602 11.37 -5.26 -32.93
N ARG A 603 10.25 -5.82 -33.42
CA ARG A 603 8.90 -5.34 -33.08
C ARG A 603 8.60 -5.43 -31.58
N ASN A 604 9.14 -6.44 -30.89
CA ASN A 604 9.02 -6.57 -29.42
C ASN A 604 9.95 -5.60 -28.67
N VAL A 605 11.14 -5.25 -29.21
CA VAL A 605 12.01 -4.18 -28.68
C VAL A 605 11.30 -2.82 -28.79
N LYS A 606 10.75 -2.49 -29.96
CA LYS A 606 9.92 -1.28 -30.15
C LYS A 606 8.73 -1.25 -29.18
N LYS A 607 8.07 -2.39 -28.95
CA LYS A 607 7.02 -2.49 -27.93
C LYS A 607 7.57 -2.14 -26.54
N LEU A 608 8.67 -2.73 -26.09
CA LEU A 608 9.25 -2.49 -24.75
C LEU A 608 9.51 -0.99 -24.48
N LEU A 609 10.08 -0.26 -25.44
CA LEU A 609 10.33 1.18 -25.32
C LEU A 609 9.06 2.03 -25.25
N SER A 610 7.96 1.54 -25.84
CA SER A 610 6.65 2.22 -25.80
C SER A 610 5.84 1.94 -24.52
N LEU A 611 6.30 1.01 -23.67
CA LEU A 611 5.64 0.72 -22.39
C LEU A 611 6.05 1.74 -21.31
N GLY A 612 5.09 2.14 -20.48
CA GLY A 612 5.35 3.04 -19.35
C GLY A 612 6.13 2.40 -18.19
N LYS A 613 6.32 3.18 -17.12
CA LYS A 613 6.99 2.85 -15.84
C LYS A 613 6.58 1.51 -15.17
N HIS A 614 5.42 0.96 -15.51
CA HIS A 614 4.91 -0.32 -14.98
C HIS A 614 4.72 -1.39 -16.07
N GLY A 615 5.36 -1.19 -17.22
CA GLY A 615 5.40 -2.08 -18.38
C GLY A 615 6.05 -3.42 -18.08
N ARG A 616 5.44 -4.48 -18.63
CA ARG A 616 5.86 -5.88 -18.52
C ARG A 616 5.63 -6.57 -19.85
N LEU A 617 6.69 -7.10 -20.45
CA LEU A 617 6.66 -7.90 -21.68
C LEU A 617 6.95 -9.36 -21.32
N SER A 618 5.96 -10.23 -21.51
CA SER A 618 6.03 -11.63 -21.09
C SER A 618 6.82 -12.51 -22.07
N GLN A 619 7.36 -13.63 -21.59
CA GLN A 619 8.04 -14.62 -22.42
C GLN A 619 7.15 -15.14 -23.58
N GLN A 620 5.84 -15.29 -23.34
CA GLN A 620 4.87 -15.69 -24.37
C GLN A 620 4.78 -14.65 -25.50
N GLU A 621 4.89 -13.36 -25.22
CA GLU A 621 4.90 -12.31 -26.25
C GLU A 621 6.22 -12.24 -27.02
N LEU A 622 7.33 -12.63 -26.37
CA LEU A 622 8.64 -12.79 -26.99
C LEU A 622 8.67 -13.94 -28.00
N THR A 623 8.09 -15.10 -27.67
CA THR A 623 8.04 -16.28 -28.55
C THR A 623 6.87 -16.26 -29.55
N TRP A 624 5.80 -15.49 -29.31
CA TRP A 624 4.61 -15.47 -30.17
C TRP A 624 4.92 -15.22 -31.65
N LYS A 625 4.55 -16.16 -32.53
CA LYS A 625 4.82 -16.17 -33.98
C LYS A 625 6.32 -16.12 -34.35
N MET A 626 7.20 -16.61 -33.49
CA MET A 626 8.55 -17.02 -33.92
C MET A 626 8.47 -18.35 -34.67
N LYS A 627 9.18 -18.47 -35.80
CA LYS A 627 9.32 -19.74 -36.51
C LYS A 627 10.48 -20.53 -35.90
N VAL A 628 10.16 -21.63 -35.22
CA VAL A 628 11.13 -22.45 -34.46
C VAL A 628 11.95 -23.37 -35.37
N GLN A 629 11.39 -23.80 -36.51
CA GLN A 629 12.02 -24.74 -37.45
C GLN A 629 13.18 -24.10 -38.24
N ASP A 630 13.08 -22.80 -38.55
CA ASP A 630 14.11 -21.96 -39.17
C ASP A 630 15.43 -21.96 -38.36
N CYS A 631 15.34 -22.07 -37.03
CA CYS A 631 16.48 -22.05 -36.13
C CYS A 631 17.20 -23.40 -36.10
N ALA A 632 18.02 -23.67 -37.13
CA ALA A 632 18.77 -24.93 -37.27
C ALA A 632 19.57 -25.31 -36.00
N TRP A 633 20.13 -24.33 -35.29
CA TRP A 633 20.89 -24.49 -34.03
C TRP A 633 20.09 -25.06 -32.84
N LEU A 634 18.77 -25.18 -32.95
CA LEU A 634 17.92 -25.82 -31.93
C LEU A 634 17.76 -27.32 -32.13
N ARG A 635 18.11 -27.85 -33.31
CA ARG A 635 17.93 -29.27 -33.67
C ARG A 635 18.84 -30.16 -32.80
N ALA A 636 18.37 -31.36 -32.47
CA ALA A 636 19.19 -32.37 -31.78
C ALA A 636 19.95 -33.26 -32.79
N SER A 637 19.31 -33.53 -33.92
CA SER A 637 19.86 -34.26 -35.08
C SER A 637 19.43 -33.55 -36.39
N PRO A 638 20.22 -33.67 -37.47
CA PRO A 638 19.78 -33.37 -38.84
C PRO A 638 18.71 -34.35 -39.35
N GLY A 639 18.19 -34.12 -40.56
CA GLY A 639 17.49 -35.13 -41.38
C GLY A 639 16.02 -35.46 -41.06
N ALA A 640 15.58 -35.44 -39.79
CA ALA A 640 14.25 -35.93 -39.44
C ALA A 640 13.09 -35.11 -40.06
N ARG A 641 12.34 -35.71 -41.00
CA ARG A 641 11.18 -35.10 -41.69
C ARG A 641 10.06 -34.69 -40.70
N CYS A 642 9.81 -35.52 -39.68
CA CYS A 642 8.83 -35.25 -38.62
C CYS A 642 9.50 -34.90 -37.29
N VAL A 643 8.95 -33.91 -36.56
CA VAL A 643 9.47 -33.45 -35.26
C VAL A 643 8.44 -33.73 -34.16
N PRO A 644 8.71 -34.64 -33.20
CA PRO A 644 7.79 -34.95 -32.10
C PRO A 644 7.41 -33.70 -31.27
N ALA A 645 6.15 -33.64 -30.81
CA ALA A 645 5.64 -32.47 -30.09
C ALA A 645 6.42 -32.14 -28.79
N ALA A 646 7.01 -33.16 -28.13
CA ALA A 646 7.89 -32.95 -26.97
C ALA A 646 9.21 -32.26 -27.36
N GLU A 647 9.83 -32.68 -28.47
CA GLU A 647 11.04 -32.06 -29.01
C GLU A 647 10.76 -30.64 -29.53
N HIS A 648 9.61 -30.40 -30.17
CA HIS A 648 9.21 -29.04 -30.57
C HIS A 648 9.11 -28.11 -29.35
N ARG A 649 8.42 -28.54 -28.28
CA ARG A 649 8.31 -27.78 -27.02
C ARG A 649 9.68 -27.53 -26.36
N GLN A 650 10.62 -28.46 -26.48
CA GLN A 650 11.99 -28.25 -26.00
C GLN A 650 12.74 -27.21 -26.84
N ARG A 651 12.58 -27.21 -28.17
CA ARG A 651 13.12 -26.16 -29.05
C ARG A 651 12.50 -24.79 -28.72
N GLU A 652 11.20 -24.71 -28.50
CA GLU A 652 10.51 -23.51 -28.01
C GLU A 652 11.09 -23.02 -26.67
N ALA A 653 11.32 -23.92 -25.72
CA ALA A 653 11.84 -23.59 -24.39
C ALA A 653 13.30 -23.12 -24.39
N VAL A 654 14.12 -23.62 -25.32
CA VAL A 654 15.51 -23.16 -25.54
C VAL A 654 15.51 -21.80 -26.24
N LEU A 655 14.77 -21.64 -27.35
CA LEU A 655 14.63 -20.36 -28.03
C LEU A 655 14.06 -19.28 -27.10
N GLY A 656 13.05 -19.63 -26.30
CA GLY A 656 12.44 -18.76 -25.30
C GLY A 656 13.39 -18.34 -24.17
N ARG A 657 14.40 -19.14 -23.82
CA ARG A 657 15.49 -18.75 -22.90
C ARG A 657 16.44 -17.76 -23.56
N PHE A 658 16.90 -18.03 -24.78
CA PHE A 658 17.77 -17.11 -25.53
C PHE A 658 17.11 -15.73 -25.77
N LEU A 659 15.86 -15.71 -26.27
CA LEU A 659 15.12 -14.47 -26.51
C LEU A 659 14.82 -13.70 -25.20
N HIS A 660 14.58 -14.42 -24.09
CA HIS A 660 14.45 -13.77 -22.78
C HIS A 660 15.77 -13.15 -22.31
N TRP A 661 16.91 -13.85 -22.44
CA TRP A 661 18.22 -13.29 -22.11
C TRP A 661 18.57 -12.08 -22.98
N LEU A 662 18.35 -12.16 -24.30
CA LEU A 662 18.66 -11.07 -25.22
C LEU A 662 17.85 -9.80 -24.91
N MET A 663 16.56 -9.95 -24.55
CA MET A 663 15.71 -8.83 -24.14
C MET A 663 16.01 -8.36 -22.70
N GLY A 664 16.15 -9.29 -21.76
CA GLY A 664 16.17 -9.05 -20.32
C GLY A 664 17.56 -8.78 -19.72
N ALA A 665 18.63 -9.11 -20.44
CA ALA A 665 20.01 -8.79 -20.10
C ALA A 665 20.63 -7.81 -21.11
N TYR A 666 20.79 -8.17 -22.39
CA TYR A 666 21.51 -7.32 -23.35
C TYR A 666 20.79 -6.00 -23.67
N VAL A 667 19.54 -6.04 -24.15
CA VAL A 667 18.76 -4.82 -24.46
C VAL A 667 18.57 -3.95 -23.20
N VAL A 668 18.37 -4.58 -22.04
CA VAL A 668 18.31 -3.90 -20.75
C VAL A 668 19.63 -3.21 -20.40
N GLU A 669 20.79 -3.85 -20.57
CA GLU A 669 22.08 -3.25 -20.21
C GLU A 669 22.53 -2.14 -21.17
N LEU A 670 22.20 -2.24 -22.48
CA LEU A 670 22.38 -1.12 -23.42
C LEU A 670 21.62 0.12 -22.94
N LEU A 671 20.36 -0.04 -22.53
CA LEU A 671 19.56 1.06 -21.98
C LEU A 671 20.14 1.60 -20.67
N ARG A 672 20.61 0.73 -19.78
CA ARG A 672 21.23 1.10 -18.48
C ARG A 672 22.57 1.80 -18.63
N SER A 673 23.31 1.52 -19.69
CA SER A 673 24.66 2.06 -19.96
C SER A 673 24.61 3.42 -20.65
N PHE A 674 23.80 3.59 -21.70
CA PHE A 674 23.81 4.84 -22.47
C PHE A 674 22.79 5.88 -22.01
N PHE A 675 21.73 5.47 -21.29
CA PHE A 675 20.64 6.37 -20.90
C PHE A 675 20.36 6.37 -19.40
N TYR A 676 19.91 7.51 -18.88
CA TYR A 676 19.14 7.60 -17.66
C TYR A 676 17.65 7.65 -18.03
N VAL A 677 16.87 6.69 -17.53
CA VAL A 677 15.46 6.55 -17.88
C VAL A 677 14.57 6.86 -16.68
N THR A 678 13.64 7.80 -16.86
CA THR A 678 12.72 8.26 -15.80
C THR A 678 11.36 8.67 -16.37
N GLU A 679 10.34 8.67 -15.52
CA GLU A 679 9.11 9.46 -15.71
C GLU A 679 9.32 10.94 -15.40
N THR A 680 8.35 11.78 -15.78
CA THR A 680 8.20 13.18 -15.35
C THR A 680 6.93 13.36 -14.53
N THR A 681 6.78 14.49 -13.82
CA THR A 681 5.57 14.76 -13.02
C THR A 681 4.30 14.92 -13.85
N PHE A 682 4.42 15.38 -15.11
CA PHE A 682 3.30 15.82 -15.93
C PHE A 682 2.80 14.72 -16.90
N GLN A 683 3.68 13.99 -17.59
CA GLN A 683 3.29 12.98 -18.61
C GLN A 683 3.00 11.58 -18.03
N LYS A 684 2.46 11.55 -16.80
CA LYS A 684 1.97 10.36 -16.09
C LYS A 684 3.01 9.22 -16.05
N ASN A 685 2.78 8.07 -16.72
CA ASN A 685 3.69 6.91 -16.71
C ASN A 685 4.63 6.83 -17.93
N ARG A 686 4.69 7.85 -18.80
CA ARG A 686 5.58 7.87 -19.98
C ARG A 686 7.05 7.82 -19.53
N LEU A 687 7.89 7.11 -20.30
CA LEU A 687 9.33 7.06 -20.09
C LEU A 687 10.06 8.05 -21.00
N PHE A 688 11.07 8.71 -20.43
CA PHE A 688 11.98 9.63 -21.10
C PHE A 688 13.40 9.07 -21.03
N PHE A 689 14.16 9.22 -22.12
CA PHE A 689 15.50 8.64 -22.28
C PHE A 689 16.52 9.76 -22.43
N PHE A 690 17.13 10.19 -21.32
CA PHE A 690 18.22 11.17 -21.34
C PHE A 690 19.55 10.45 -21.55
N ARG A 691 20.43 10.94 -22.43
CA ARG A 691 21.82 10.44 -22.51
C ARG A 691 22.56 10.72 -21.19
N LYS A 692 23.51 9.85 -20.79
CA LYS A 692 24.18 10.01 -19.47
C LYS A 692 24.83 11.38 -19.32
N ARG A 693 25.51 11.89 -20.36
CA ARG A 693 26.16 13.22 -20.33
C ARG A 693 25.19 14.34 -19.97
N ILE A 694 24.03 14.37 -20.63
CA ILE A 694 22.95 15.35 -20.41
C ILE A 694 22.37 15.18 -19.00
N TRP A 695 22.10 13.93 -18.57
CA TRP A 695 21.61 13.68 -17.21
C TRP A 695 22.63 14.06 -16.13
N SER A 696 23.92 13.87 -16.35
CA SER A 696 24.97 14.32 -15.43
C SER A 696 25.05 15.84 -15.32
N GLN A 697 24.84 16.58 -16.41
CA GLN A 697 24.70 18.05 -16.36
C GLN A 697 23.46 18.48 -15.58
N LEU A 698 22.28 17.92 -15.90
CA LEU A 698 21.03 18.13 -15.18
C LEU A 698 21.17 17.82 -13.68
N GLN A 699 21.82 16.71 -13.34
CA GLN A 699 22.05 16.30 -11.96
C GLN A 699 23.01 17.25 -11.23
N ARG A 700 24.06 17.78 -11.87
CA ARG A 700 24.93 18.79 -11.23
C ARG A 700 24.18 20.08 -10.93
N LEU A 701 23.42 20.61 -11.88
CA LEU A 701 22.60 21.81 -11.68
C LEU A 701 21.51 21.59 -10.61
N GLY A 702 20.84 20.43 -10.65
CA GLY A 702 19.84 20.05 -9.65
C GLY A 702 20.39 19.80 -8.25
N VAL A 703 21.66 19.36 -8.13
CA VAL A 703 22.35 19.25 -6.85
C VAL A 703 22.63 20.65 -6.30
N ARG A 704 23.23 21.57 -7.08
CA ARG A 704 23.47 22.96 -6.66
C ARG A 704 22.19 23.61 -6.12
N GLN A 705 21.15 23.68 -6.96
CA GLN A 705 19.81 24.18 -6.57
C GLN A 705 19.13 23.46 -5.39
N HIS A 706 19.66 22.32 -4.93
CA HIS A 706 19.18 21.64 -3.73
C HIS A 706 20.07 21.90 -2.51
N LEU A 707 21.40 22.02 -2.68
CA LEU A 707 22.33 22.46 -1.63
C LEU A 707 21.85 23.77 -1.03
N ASP A 708 21.59 24.76 -1.89
CA ASP A 708 21.17 26.11 -1.52
C ASP A 708 19.81 26.07 -0.79
N ARG A 709 18.82 25.37 -1.36
CA ARG A 709 17.42 25.39 -0.89
C ARG A 709 17.16 24.68 0.44
N VAL A 710 17.95 23.66 0.79
CA VAL A 710 17.76 22.93 2.07
C VAL A 710 18.98 23.01 2.99
N ARG A 711 19.89 23.96 2.70
CA ARG A 711 21.15 24.24 3.41
C ARG A 711 21.93 22.95 3.70
N LEU A 712 22.31 22.22 2.63
CA LEU A 712 23.04 20.96 2.77
C LEU A 712 24.50 21.19 3.19
N ARG A 713 24.82 20.94 4.47
CA ARG A 713 26.21 20.92 4.95
C ARG A 713 26.86 19.59 4.56
N GLU A 714 28.05 19.64 3.94
CA GLU A 714 28.85 18.43 3.69
C GLU A 714 29.45 17.94 5.02
N LEU A 715 29.49 16.61 5.22
CA LEU A 715 30.08 15.97 6.38
C LEU A 715 31.48 15.43 6.06
N SER A 716 32.43 15.72 6.95
CA SER A 716 33.77 15.13 6.93
C SER A 716 33.74 13.61 7.12
N GLU A 717 34.81 12.90 6.73
CA GLU A 717 34.90 11.46 7.00
C GLU A 717 34.87 11.13 8.50
N ALA A 718 35.41 12.02 9.35
CA ALA A 718 35.38 11.86 10.80
C ALA A 718 33.94 11.89 11.34
N GLU A 719 33.15 12.93 11.00
CA GLU A 719 31.73 13.02 11.36
C GLU A 719 30.93 11.83 10.81
N VAL A 720 31.22 11.40 9.57
CA VAL A 720 30.56 10.25 8.93
C VAL A 720 30.87 8.93 9.65
N ARG A 721 32.06 8.76 10.25
CA ARG A 721 32.41 7.59 11.08
C ARG A 721 31.75 7.69 12.47
N GLN A 722 31.91 8.82 13.15
CA GLN A 722 31.30 9.12 14.45
C GLN A 722 29.77 8.91 14.45
N HIS A 723 29.07 9.41 13.42
CA HIS A 723 27.63 9.21 13.27
C HIS A 723 27.23 7.78 12.84
N GLN A 724 28.12 6.98 12.24
CA GLN A 724 27.88 5.55 11.97
C GLN A 724 28.01 4.68 13.23
N GLU A 725 28.91 5.06 14.12
CA GLU A 725 29.17 4.39 15.41
C GLU A 725 28.10 4.76 16.46
N ALA A 726 27.61 5.99 16.41
CA ALA A 726 26.51 6.49 17.24
C ALA A 726 25.25 5.61 17.15
N ARG A 727 24.50 5.55 18.25
CA ARG A 727 23.20 4.86 18.34
C ARG A 727 22.08 5.87 18.61
N PRO A 728 20.95 5.83 17.87
CA PRO A 728 20.64 4.94 16.76
C PRO A 728 21.46 5.22 15.49
N ALA A 729 21.73 4.17 14.71
CA ALA A 729 22.57 4.25 13.52
C ALA A 729 21.95 5.09 12.40
N LEU A 730 22.78 5.89 11.75
CA LEU A 730 22.45 6.85 10.68
C LEU A 730 21.37 6.41 9.68
N LEU A 731 20.42 7.32 9.43
CA LEU A 731 19.51 7.23 8.30
C LEU A 731 20.19 7.75 7.01
N THR A 732 21.11 6.97 6.43
CA THR A 732 21.66 7.29 5.11
C THR A 732 20.61 7.06 4.02
N SER A 733 20.41 8.07 3.17
CA SER A 733 19.46 8.05 2.06
C SER A 733 20.14 8.36 0.73
N ARG A 734 19.40 8.17 -0.37
CA ARG A 734 19.85 8.51 -1.73
C ARG A 734 18.91 9.49 -2.41
N LEU A 735 19.49 10.60 -2.86
CA LEU A 735 18.85 11.60 -3.68
C LEU A 735 18.57 11.06 -5.09
N ARG A 736 17.35 11.28 -5.59
CA ARG A 736 16.94 11.06 -6.98
C ARG A 736 16.16 12.28 -7.46
N PHE A 737 16.48 12.77 -8.64
CA PHE A 737 15.68 13.82 -9.30
C PHE A 737 14.58 13.24 -10.20
N VAL A 738 13.45 13.95 -10.26
CA VAL A 738 12.33 13.73 -11.19
C VAL A 738 12.02 15.03 -11.94
N PRO A 739 12.01 15.06 -13.28
CA PRO A 739 11.71 16.30 -14.02
C PRO A 739 10.30 16.85 -13.80
N LYS A 740 10.24 18.16 -13.54
CA LYS A 740 9.07 19.06 -13.68
C LYS A 740 9.21 19.85 -15.00
N PRO A 741 8.19 20.61 -15.46
CA PRO A 741 8.31 21.43 -16.67
C PRO A 741 9.39 22.54 -16.59
N GLY A 742 9.57 23.14 -15.41
CA GLY A 742 10.53 24.23 -15.15
C GLY A 742 11.56 23.90 -14.06
N GLY A 743 12.01 22.65 -13.95
CA GLY A 743 12.93 22.28 -12.87
C GLY A 743 13.05 20.78 -12.60
N LEU A 744 13.83 20.43 -11.58
CA LEU A 744 13.92 19.07 -11.04
C LEU A 744 13.26 19.01 -9.65
N ARG A 745 12.54 17.93 -9.34
CA ARG A 745 12.08 17.63 -7.98
C ARG A 745 13.09 16.70 -7.29
N PRO A 746 13.72 17.08 -6.17
CA PRO A 746 14.46 16.14 -5.34
C PRO A 746 13.48 15.15 -4.69
N ILE A 747 13.84 13.87 -4.67
CA ILE A 747 13.14 12.81 -3.94
C ILE A 747 14.18 11.94 -3.24
N VAL A 748 13.98 11.75 -1.95
CA VAL A 748 14.85 11.00 -1.04
C VAL A 748 14.33 9.57 -0.91
N ASN A 749 15.15 8.58 -1.28
CA ASN A 749 14.83 7.17 -1.07
C ASN A 749 15.23 6.73 0.34
N VAL A 750 14.32 6.94 1.30
CA VAL A 750 14.47 6.55 2.70
C VAL A 750 14.43 5.03 2.83
N GLY A 751 15.61 4.38 2.91
CA GLY A 751 15.75 2.93 3.00
C GLY A 751 16.84 2.30 2.10
N CYS A 752 17.83 3.06 1.65
CA CYS A 752 18.93 2.59 0.80
C CYS A 752 20.30 2.91 1.42
N VAL A 753 20.54 2.36 2.61
CA VAL A 753 21.91 2.10 3.09
C VAL A 753 22.54 1.11 2.11
N GLU A 754 23.67 1.45 1.50
CA GLU A 754 24.27 0.61 0.45
C GLU A 754 25.79 0.67 0.45
N GLY A 755 26.39 -0.42 0.94
CA GLY A 755 27.80 -0.82 0.74
C GLY A 755 27.95 -2.30 0.37
N ALA A 756 26.84 -2.99 0.10
CA ALA A 756 26.78 -4.41 -0.29
C ALA A 756 25.40 -4.73 -0.89
N PRO A 757 25.21 -5.89 -1.54
CA PRO A 757 23.94 -6.60 -1.43
C PRO A 757 23.76 -7.04 0.03
N ALA A 758 23.31 -6.12 0.89
CA ALA A 758 22.98 -6.43 2.28
C ALA A 758 22.08 -7.68 2.31
N PRO A 759 22.41 -8.69 3.14
CA PRO A 759 21.64 -9.92 3.15
C PRO A 759 20.17 -9.61 3.45
N PRO A 760 19.20 -10.32 2.85
CA PRO A 760 17.80 -10.11 3.17
C PRO A 760 17.60 -10.35 4.67
N ARG A 761 17.33 -9.26 5.42
CA ARG A 761 17.37 -9.10 6.90
C ARG A 761 18.64 -8.46 7.47
N ASP A 762 19.04 -7.28 6.99
CA ASP A 762 19.73 -6.35 7.91
C ASP A 762 18.72 -5.88 8.99
N LYS A 763 18.88 -6.41 10.20
CA LYS A 763 17.94 -6.23 11.31
C LYS A 763 17.82 -4.75 11.72
N LYS A 764 18.90 -3.96 11.63
CA LYS A 764 18.92 -2.54 12.04
C LYS A 764 17.97 -1.71 11.17
N VAL A 765 18.07 -1.85 9.85
CA VAL A 765 17.24 -1.12 8.88
C VAL A 765 15.76 -1.52 8.99
N GLN A 766 15.48 -2.80 9.23
CA GLN A 766 14.11 -3.28 9.45
C GLN A 766 13.50 -2.72 10.76
N HIS A 767 14.29 -2.62 11.82
CA HIS A 767 13.88 -2.02 13.09
C HIS A 767 13.56 -0.52 12.93
N LEU A 768 14.47 0.27 12.34
CA LEU A 768 14.24 1.70 12.09
C LEU A 768 13.01 1.93 11.18
N SER A 769 12.90 1.16 10.10
CA SER A 769 11.71 1.21 9.22
C SER A 769 10.42 0.74 9.91
N SER A 770 10.51 -0.01 11.02
CA SER A 770 9.36 -0.34 11.87
C SER A 770 8.99 0.84 12.77
N ARG A 771 9.97 1.44 13.47
CA ARG A 771 9.76 2.59 14.36
C ARG A 771 9.23 3.82 13.62
N VAL A 772 9.73 4.13 12.41
CA VAL A 772 9.19 5.20 11.53
C VAL A 772 7.69 4.97 11.22
N LYS A 773 7.28 3.71 11.03
CA LYS A 773 5.86 3.36 10.80
C LYS A 773 5.03 3.42 12.09
N THR A 774 5.65 3.21 13.26
CA THR A 774 5.01 3.41 14.56
C THR A 774 4.78 4.91 14.83
N LEU A 775 5.81 5.75 14.69
CA LEU A 775 5.69 7.21 14.77
C LEU A 775 4.62 7.74 13.78
N PHE A 776 4.62 7.26 12.52
CA PHE A 776 3.55 7.60 11.58
C PHE A 776 2.17 7.19 12.10
N ALA A 777 2.01 5.98 12.65
CA ALA A 777 0.72 5.53 13.18
C ALA A 777 0.26 6.34 14.41
N VAL A 778 1.18 6.77 15.27
CA VAL A 778 0.92 7.61 16.45
C VAL A 778 0.50 9.03 16.03
N LEU A 779 1.21 9.65 15.09
CA LEU A 779 0.81 10.93 14.51
C LEU A 779 -0.54 10.85 13.76
N ASN A 780 -0.89 9.68 13.21
CA ASN A 780 -2.21 9.42 12.62
C ASN A 780 -3.32 9.18 13.66
N TYR A 781 -2.98 8.87 14.91
CA TYR A 781 -3.88 8.74 16.04
C TYR A 781 -4.14 10.11 16.69
N GLU A 782 -3.09 10.91 16.96
CA GLU A 782 -3.26 12.23 17.60
C GLU A 782 -4.12 13.18 16.77
N ARG A 783 -3.94 13.24 15.44
CA ARG A 783 -4.83 14.01 14.55
C ARG A 783 -6.29 13.54 14.55
N ALA A 784 -6.56 12.31 14.98
CA ALA A 784 -7.91 11.73 15.03
C ALA A 784 -8.56 11.97 16.39
N ARG A 785 -7.76 12.00 17.46
CA ARG A 785 -8.13 12.42 18.81
C ARG A 785 -8.34 13.94 18.92
N ARG A 786 -7.51 14.72 18.23
CA ARG A 786 -7.49 16.20 18.21
C ARG A 786 -7.44 16.73 16.76
N PRO A 787 -8.57 16.79 16.02
CA PRO A 787 -8.59 17.20 14.60
C PRO A 787 -8.05 18.61 14.34
N GLY A 788 -8.28 19.56 15.25
CA GLY A 788 -7.83 20.96 15.11
C GLY A 788 -6.32 21.15 14.97
N LEU A 789 -5.50 20.16 15.35
CA LEU A 789 -4.04 20.18 15.17
C LEU A 789 -3.63 20.27 13.68
N LEU A 790 -4.52 19.93 12.75
CA LEU A 790 -4.25 20.01 11.31
C LEU A 790 -4.72 21.33 10.66
N GLY A 791 -5.37 22.22 11.42
CA GLY A 791 -6.00 23.42 10.88
C GLY A 791 -6.99 23.09 9.76
N ALA A 792 -6.86 23.76 8.63
CA ALA A 792 -7.64 23.55 7.40
C ALA A 792 -7.11 22.41 6.49
N SER A 793 -6.19 21.57 6.97
CA SER A 793 -5.58 20.56 6.10
C SER A 793 -6.52 19.42 5.73
N VAL A 794 -6.74 19.26 4.43
CA VAL A 794 -7.45 18.15 3.80
C VAL A 794 -6.46 17.19 3.17
N LEU A 795 -6.58 15.90 3.47
CA LEU A 795 -5.57 14.89 3.10
C LEU A 795 -6.02 13.98 1.95
N GLY A 796 -7.21 14.23 1.41
CA GLY A 796 -7.74 13.56 0.23
C GLY A 796 -9.10 14.08 -0.20
N MET A 797 -9.59 13.53 -1.33
CA MET A 797 -10.86 13.92 -1.94
C MET A 797 -12.08 13.69 -1.04
N ASP A 798 -12.10 12.65 -0.20
CA ASP A 798 -13.19 12.39 0.75
C ASP A 798 -13.23 13.46 1.88
N ASP A 799 -12.08 14.07 2.23
CA ASP A 799 -12.00 15.15 3.23
C ASP A 799 -12.44 16.49 2.61
N ILE A 800 -11.97 16.80 1.39
CA ILE A 800 -12.44 17.94 0.59
C ILE A 800 -13.96 17.87 0.41
N HIS A 801 -14.53 16.68 0.11
CA HIS A 801 -15.97 16.50 0.00
C HIS A 801 -16.69 16.89 1.28
N ARG A 802 -16.20 16.45 2.44
CA ARG A 802 -16.83 16.72 3.73
C ARG A 802 -16.84 18.21 4.05
N ALA A 803 -15.71 18.89 3.91
CA ALA A 803 -15.57 20.31 4.22
C ALA A 803 -16.37 21.18 3.23
N TRP A 804 -16.24 20.94 1.92
CA TRP A 804 -16.99 21.69 0.90
C TRP A 804 -18.50 21.51 1.06
N ARG A 805 -18.98 20.29 1.32
CA ARG A 805 -20.39 20.01 1.57
C ARG A 805 -20.92 20.69 2.85
N ALA A 806 -20.11 20.75 3.91
CA ALA A 806 -20.46 21.43 5.15
C ALA A 806 -20.58 22.96 4.98
N PHE A 807 -19.79 23.55 4.08
CA PHE A 807 -19.87 24.97 3.72
C PHE A 807 -21.05 25.28 2.77
N VAL A 808 -21.23 24.49 1.70
CA VAL A 808 -22.21 24.76 0.65
C VAL A 808 -23.66 24.62 1.12
N LEU A 809 -23.98 23.63 1.95
CA LEU A 809 -25.37 23.34 2.32
C LEU A 809 -26.03 24.44 3.17
N PRO A 810 -25.41 24.96 4.25
CA PRO A 810 -25.99 26.09 5.01
C PRO A 810 -26.06 27.37 4.19
N LEU A 811 -25.04 27.66 3.37
CA LEU A 811 -24.99 28.89 2.59
C LEU A 811 -26.12 28.97 1.56
N ARG A 812 -26.46 27.86 0.90
CA ARG A 812 -27.60 27.79 -0.03
C ARG A 812 -28.98 27.90 0.66
N ALA A 813 -29.07 27.65 1.97
CA ALA A 813 -30.32 27.76 2.73
C ALA A 813 -30.63 29.21 3.18
N ARG A 814 -29.61 30.08 3.27
CA ARG A 814 -29.72 31.48 3.72
C ARG A 814 -30.01 32.47 2.56
N GLY A 815 -30.80 32.07 1.56
CA GLY A 815 -30.93 32.83 0.31
C GLY A 815 -31.40 34.30 0.50
N PRO A 816 -30.93 35.26 -0.31
CA PRO A 816 -30.05 35.11 -1.48
C PRO A 816 -28.58 34.84 -1.14
N ALA A 817 -27.84 34.24 -2.08
CA ALA A 817 -26.42 33.93 -1.89
C ALA A 817 -25.55 35.21 -1.98
N PRO A 818 -24.66 35.47 -0.99
CA PRO A 818 -23.75 36.61 -1.04
C PRO A 818 -22.68 36.47 -2.13
N PRO A 819 -22.04 37.57 -2.57
CA PRO A 819 -20.86 37.49 -3.44
C PRO A 819 -19.72 36.77 -2.73
N LEU A 820 -19.01 35.88 -3.43
CA LEU A 820 -17.97 35.04 -2.84
C LEU A 820 -16.59 35.31 -3.44
N TYR A 821 -15.64 35.53 -2.53
CA TYR A 821 -14.26 35.86 -2.80
C TYR A 821 -13.39 34.61 -2.62
N PHE A 822 -12.77 34.19 -3.72
CA PHE A 822 -11.90 33.03 -3.83
C PHE A 822 -10.44 33.49 -3.84
N VAL A 823 -9.61 32.92 -2.96
CA VAL A 823 -8.16 33.13 -2.95
C VAL A 823 -7.47 31.78 -2.96
N LYS A 824 -6.68 31.50 -4.00
CA LYS A 824 -5.77 30.36 -4.05
C LYS A 824 -4.33 30.83 -3.94
N VAL A 825 -3.56 30.10 -3.13
CA VAL A 825 -2.14 30.36 -2.88
C VAL A 825 -1.34 29.06 -3.02
N ASP A 826 -0.20 29.10 -3.71
CA ASP A 826 0.75 27.99 -3.85
C ASP A 826 2.04 28.33 -3.10
N VAL A 827 2.42 27.49 -2.14
CA VAL A 827 3.61 27.72 -1.30
C VAL A 827 4.87 27.15 -1.95
N VAL A 828 5.89 28.00 -2.09
CA VAL A 828 7.19 27.67 -2.67
C VAL A 828 7.92 26.65 -1.80
N GLY A 829 7.86 25.38 -2.19
CA GLY A 829 8.70 24.34 -1.61
C GLY A 829 8.36 24.00 -0.15
N ALA A 830 7.06 23.84 0.17
CA ALA A 830 6.55 23.56 1.52
C ALA A 830 7.14 22.36 2.30
N TYR A 831 7.98 21.52 1.69
CA TYR A 831 8.80 20.53 2.41
C TYR A 831 10.26 20.95 2.57
N ASP A 832 10.78 21.77 1.65
CA ASP A 832 12.18 22.18 1.58
C ASP A 832 12.44 23.41 2.48
N ALA A 833 11.44 24.30 2.64
CA ALA A 833 11.58 25.56 3.37
C ALA A 833 11.37 25.47 4.90
N LEU A 834 10.64 24.45 5.39
CA LEU A 834 10.21 24.33 6.79
C LEU A 834 11.38 24.44 7.80
N PRO A 835 11.34 25.38 8.77
CA PRO A 835 12.30 25.44 9.86
C PRO A 835 12.21 24.20 10.75
N GLN A 836 13.34 23.53 10.97
CA GLN A 836 13.36 22.25 11.70
C GLN A 836 12.99 22.41 13.18
N ASP A 837 13.31 23.56 13.77
CA ASP A 837 13.08 23.83 15.19
C ASP A 837 11.63 24.22 15.47
N LYS A 838 10.98 25.01 14.60
CA LYS A 838 9.53 25.25 14.67
C LYS A 838 8.74 23.96 14.45
N LEU A 839 9.19 23.10 13.54
CA LEU A 839 8.61 21.76 13.39
C LEU A 839 8.82 20.89 14.65
N ALA A 840 9.92 21.07 15.38
CA ALA A 840 10.16 20.35 16.64
C ALA A 840 9.24 20.83 17.78
N GLU A 841 9.00 22.13 17.92
CA GLU A 841 7.99 22.69 18.83
C GLU A 841 6.60 22.10 18.53
N VAL A 842 6.13 22.21 17.29
CA VAL A 842 4.80 21.72 16.90
C VAL A 842 4.66 20.21 17.15
N ILE A 843 5.68 19.41 16.85
CA ILE A 843 5.62 17.95 17.06
C ILE A 843 5.80 17.57 18.54
N ALA A 844 6.44 18.41 19.37
CA ALA A 844 6.37 18.26 20.83
C ALA A 844 4.93 18.48 21.33
N ASN A 845 4.26 19.55 20.89
CA ASN A 845 2.86 19.83 21.28
C ASN A 845 1.87 18.76 20.79
N VAL A 846 2.15 18.13 19.63
CA VAL A 846 1.37 16.98 19.13
C VAL A 846 1.61 15.72 19.97
N LEU A 847 2.86 15.39 20.33
CA LEU A 847 3.17 14.13 21.04
C LEU A 847 3.09 14.21 22.57
N GLN A 848 3.23 15.40 23.17
CA GLN A 848 3.38 15.65 24.62
C GLN A 848 4.34 14.64 25.27
N PRO A 849 5.67 14.74 25.01
CA PRO A 849 6.59 13.61 25.17
C PRO A 849 6.79 13.11 26.61
N GLN A 850 6.39 13.90 27.60
CA GLN A 850 6.45 13.58 29.03
C GLN A 850 5.16 12.92 29.56
N GLU A 851 4.01 13.19 28.91
CA GLU A 851 2.68 12.74 29.36
C GLU A 851 2.22 11.45 28.64
N ASN A 852 2.28 11.42 27.30
CA ASN A 852 1.65 10.36 26.53
C ASN A 852 2.54 9.10 26.44
N THR A 853 1.96 7.95 26.79
CA THR A 853 2.50 6.62 26.49
C THR A 853 1.53 5.83 25.61
N TYR A 854 2.05 5.22 24.54
CA TYR A 854 1.24 4.61 23.48
C TYR A 854 1.27 3.08 23.50
N CYS A 855 0.08 2.48 23.37
CA CYS A 855 -0.12 1.08 23.07
C CYS A 855 -0.20 0.88 21.55
N VAL A 856 0.63 0.00 20.99
CA VAL A 856 0.78 -0.20 19.53
C VAL A 856 0.60 -1.66 19.15
N ARG A 857 -0.57 -1.97 18.57
CA ARG A 857 -0.96 -3.33 18.18
C ARG A 857 -0.82 -3.56 16.67
N HIS A 858 0.00 -4.53 16.28
CA HIS A 858 0.23 -4.91 14.89
C HIS A 858 -0.75 -6.01 14.44
N CYS A 859 -1.57 -5.73 13.43
CA CYS A 859 -2.55 -6.68 12.89
C CYS A 859 -2.41 -6.87 11.38
N ALA A 860 -2.61 -8.10 10.91
CA ALA A 860 -2.98 -8.36 9.51
C ALA A 860 -4.50 -8.47 9.40
N MET A 861 -5.08 -7.71 8.46
CA MET A 861 -6.47 -7.86 8.04
C MET A 861 -6.50 -8.63 6.73
N VAL A 862 -7.22 -9.74 6.70
CA VAL A 862 -7.37 -10.64 5.54
C VAL A 862 -8.83 -10.62 5.10
N ARG A 863 -9.09 -10.24 3.84
CA ARG A 863 -10.46 -10.09 3.31
C ARG A 863 -10.60 -10.63 1.90
N THR A 864 -11.81 -11.04 1.52
CA THR A 864 -12.10 -11.51 0.14
C THR A 864 -12.49 -10.33 -0.75
N ALA A 865 -11.76 -10.14 -1.85
CA ALA A 865 -12.12 -9.16 -2.88
C ALA A 865 -12.19 -9.84 -4.25
N ARG A 866 -13.39 -9.92 -4.84
CA ARG A 866 -13.64 -10.49 -6.18
C ARG A 866 -13.02 -11.90 -6.36
N GLY A 867 -13.25 -12.79 -5.38
CA GLY A 867 -12.73 -14.18 -5.37
C GLY A 867 -11.23 -14.33 -5.07
N ARG A 868 -10.52 -13.24 -4.71
CA ARG A 868 -9.13 -13.29 -4.25
C ARG A 868 -9.01 -12.79 -2.81
N MET A 869 -8.34 -13.57 -1.97
CA MET A 869 -7.84 -13.13 -0.67
C MET A 869 -6.89 -11.94 -0.86
N ARG A 870 -7.06 -10.86 -0.08
CA ARG A 870 -6.12 -9.74 0.02
C ARG A 870 -5.71 -9.56 1.48
N LYS A 871 -4.41 -9.45 1.73
CA LYS A 871 -3.83 -9.12 3.04
C LYS A 871 -3.43 -7.64 3.10
N SER A 872 -3.65 -7.00 4.23
CA SER A 872 -3.21 -5.64 4.54
C SER A 872 -2.79 -5.56 5.99
N PHE A 873 -1.58 -5.06 6.25
CA PHE A 873 -1.06 -4.86 7.60
C PHE A 873 -1.47 -3.46 8.09
N LYS A 874 -1.99 -3.37 9.31
CA LYS A 874 -2.25 -2.11 10.03
C LYS A 874 -1.51 -2.12 11.37
N ARG A 875 -1.09 -0.94 11.81
CA ARG A 875 -0.87 -0.66 13.24
C ARG A 875 -2.16 -0.02 13.75
N HIS A 876 -2.61 -0.42 14.93
CA HIS A 876 -3.59 0.33 15.71
C HIS A 876 -2.84 0.93 16.88
N VAL A 877 -3.16 2.18 17.21
CA VAL A 877 -2.57 2.94 18.31
C VAL A 877 -3.71 3.35 19.23
N SER A 878 -3.42 3.35 20.53
CA SER A 878 -4.24 3.91 21.60
C SER A 878 -3.28 4.46 22.68
N THR A 879 -3.77 5.21 23.66
CA THR A 879 -3.08 5.33 24.96
C THR A 879 -3.44 4.09 25.81
N PHE A 880 -3.23 4.13 27.13
CA PHE A 880 -3.80 3.15 28.05
C PHE A 880 -5.31 3.33 28.26
N SER A 881 -5.82 4.57 28.24
CA SER A 881 -7.20 4.91 28.61
C SER A 881 -8.25 4.37 27.63
N ASP A 882 -7.91 4.28 26.34
CA ASP A 882 -8.74 3.73 25.27
C ASP A 882 -8.28 2.33 24.79
N PHE A 883 -7.24 1.75 25.42
CA PHE A 883 -6.72 0.44 25.03
C PHE A 883 -7.77 -0.66 25.22
N GLN A 884 -8.06 -1.38 24.13
CA GLN A 884 -8.96 -2.53 24.13
C GLN A 884 -8.15 -3.81 24.40
N PRO A 885 -8.10 -4.36 25.64
CA PRO A 885 -7.20 -5.47 25.96
C PRO A 885 -7.49 -6.71 25.14
N TYR A 886 -8.76 -7.08 24.97
CA TYR A 886 -9.15 -8.27 24.23
C TYR A 886 -9.28 -7.98 22.73
N LEU A 887 -8.64 -8.80 21.89
CA LEU A 887 -8.71 -8.65 20.43
C LEU A 887 -10.15 -8.68 19.89
N ARG A 888 -11.08 -9.34 20.61
CA ARG A 888 -12.52 -9.29 20.31
C ARG A 888 -13.07 -7.86 20.36
N GLN A 889 -12.84 -7.12 21.45
CA GLN A 889 -13.34 -5.75 21.63
C GLN A 889 -12.81 -4.83 20.52
N LEU A 890 -11.53 -4.96 20.16
CA LEU A 890 -10.95 -4.21 19.04
C LEU A 890 -11.66 -4.51 17.70
N VAL A 891 -12.05 -5.77 17.43
CA VAL A 891 -12.82 -6.12 16.21
C VAL A 891 -14.28 -5.64 16.27
N GLU A 892 -14.87 -5.54 17.45
CA GLU A 892 -16.21 -4.97 17.66
C GLU A 892 -16.19 -3.45 17.44
N HIS A 893 -15.28 -2.73 18.10
CA HIS A 893 -15.06 -1.29 17.95
C HIS A 893 -14.67 -0.90 16.50
N LEU A 894 -13.77 -1.64 15.84
CA LEU A 894 -13.41 -1.38 14.44
C LEU A 894 -14.56 -1.62 13.45
N GLN A 895 -15.55 -2.46 13.78
CA GLN A 895 -16.77 -2.62 12.99
C GLN A 895 -17.78 -1.50 13.27
N ALA A 896 -17.91 -1.05 14.53
CA ALA A 896 -18.76 0.08 14.91
C ALA A 896 -18.34 1.38 14.18
N MET A 897 -17.03 1.66 14.13
CA MET A 897 -16.47 2.79 13.35
C MET A 897 -16.48 2.58 11.81
N GLY A 898 -17.15 1.54 11.29
CA GLY A 898 -17.17 1.19 9.85
C GLY A 898 -15.81 0.83 9.24
N SER A 899 -14.73 0.86 10.02
CA SER A 899 -13.33 0.74 9.59
C SER A 899 -12.88 -0.68 9.24
N LEU A 900 -13.73 -1.67 9.54
CA LEU A 900 -13.53 -3.09 9.29
C LEU A 900 -14.85 -3.75 8.89
N ARG A 901 -14.83 -4.58 7.84
CA ARG A 901 -15.99 -5.33 7.36
C ARG A 901 -15.54 -6.56 6.55
N ASP A 902 -16.28 -7.66 6.66
CA ASP A 902 -16.10 -8.90 5.88
C ASP A 902 -14.64 -9.44 5.90
N ALA A 903 -14.00 -9.37 7.07
CA ALA A 903 -12.56 -9.56 7.25
C ALA A 903 -12.20 -10.44 8.45
N VAL A 904 -11.03 -11.06 8.37
CA VAL A 904 -10.38 -11.80 9.46
C VAL A 904 -9.19 -10.99 9.96
N VAL A 905 -9.10 -10.78 11.28
CA VAL A 905 -8.00 -10.08 11.95
C VAL A 905 -7.04 -11.09 12.58
N ILE A 906 -5.74 -10.83 12.45
CA ILE A 906 -4.66 -11.68 12.95
C ILE A 906 -3.63 -10.78 13.63
N GLU A 907 -3.50 -10.89 14.95
CA GLU A 907 -2.42 -10.23 15.70
C GLU A 907 -1.05 -10.77 15.28
N GLN A 908 -0.02 -9.94 15.35
CA GLN A 908 1.39 -10.31 15.12
C GLN A 908 2.30 -9.91 16.27
N SER A 909 1.97 -8.81 16.96
CA SER A 909 2.64 -8.32 18.15
C SER A 909 1.84 -7.21 18.78
N CYS A 910 1.87 -7.08 20.11
CA CYS A 910 1.42 -5.89 20.82
C CYS A 910 2.60 -5.28 21.58
N SER A 911 2.79 -3.96 21.48
CA SER A 911 3.62 -3.18 22.41
C SER A 911 2.67 -2.36 23.28
N LEU A 912 2.94 -2.27 24.58
CA LEU A 912 2.09 -1.54 25.54
C LEU A 912 2.78 -0.28 26.10
N ASN A 913 4.07 -0.10 25.84
CA ASN A 913 4.85 1.01 26.38
C ASN A 913 5.79 1.56 25.30
N GLU A 914 5.22 2.33 24.36
CA GLU A 914 5.97 3.20 23.45
C GLU A 914 5.84 4.65 23.97
N PRO A 915 6.75 5.14 24.83
CA PRO A 915 6.62 6.46 25.43
C PRO A 915 6.87 7.59 24.40
N GLY A 916 6.14 8.70 24.56
CA GLY A 916 6.21 9.86 23.67
C GLY A 916 7.63 10.38 23.46
N SER A 917 8.43 10.48 24.53
CA SER A 917 9.86 10.83 24.51
C SER A 917 10.70 9.99 23.55
N SER A 918 10.50 8.66 23.54
CA SER A 918 11.22 7.74 22.65
C SER A 918 10.86 7.95 21.17
N LEU A 919 9.61 8.35 20.90
CA LEU A 919 9.12 8.66 19.55
C LEU A 919 9.50 10.07 19.10
N PHE A 920 9.55 11.03 20.02
CA PHE A 920 10.01 12.40 19.76
C PHE A 920 11.53 12.45 19.49
N ASN A 921 12.34 11.76 20.30
CA ASN A 921 13.78 11.63 20.06
C ASN A 921 14.08 10.91 18.73
N LEU A 922 13.24 9.95 18.33
CA LEU A 922 13.30 9.36 17.00
C LEU A 922 12.94 10.39 15.90
N PHE A 923 11.89 11.19 16.08
CA PHE A 923 11.53 12.26 15.16
C PHE A 923 12.67 13.28 14.99
N LEU A 924 13.27 13.75 16.07
CA LEU A 924 14.41 14.69 16.04
C LEU A 924 15.58 14.11 15.24
N HIS A 925 15.96 12.85 15.49
CA HIS A 925 17.00 12.16 14.74
C HIS A 925 16.64 11.97 13.24
N LEU A 926 15.37 11.74 12.91
CA LEU A 926 14.90 11.62 11.52
C LEU A 926 14.87 12.94 10.74
N VAL A 927 14.91 14.09 11.42
CA VAL A 927 14.95 15.43 10.83
C VAL A 927 16.38 15.97 10.87
N ARG A 928 16.94 16.19 12.07
CA ARG A 928 18.26 16.82 12.28
C ARG A 928 19.45 15.93 11.91
N SER A 929 19.33 14.60 11.95
CA SER A 929 20.42 13.64 11.63
C SER A 929 20.25 12.94 10.27
N HIS A 930 19.48 13.51 9.36
CA HIS A 930 19.20 12.90 8.06
C HIS A 930 20.34 13.14 7.05
N VAL A 931 21.05 12.07 6.68
CA VAL A 931 22.20 12.12 5.75
C VAL A 931 21.82 11.69 4.34
N ILE A 932 21.97 12.61 3.40
CA ILE A 932 21.76 12.42 1.96
C ILE A 932 23.12 12.16 1.31
N ARG A 933 23.33 10.97 0.72
CA ARG A 933 24.52 10.70 -0.09
C ARG A 933 24.31 11.14 -1.54
N ILE A 934 25.22 11.99 -2.04
CA ILE A 934 25.22 12.54 -3.40
C ILE A 934 26.58 12.23 -4.05
N GLY A 935 26.60 11.28 -4.99
CA GLY A 935 27.85 10.76 -5.53
C GLY A 935 28.63 9.97 -4.46
N GLY A 936 29.90 10.33 -4.25
CA GLY A 936 30.72 9.81 -3.15
C GLY A 936 30.56 10.56 -1.82
N ARG A 937 30.06 11.80 -1.85
CA ARG A 937 30.00 12.72 -0.69
C ARG A 937 28.71 12.57 0.11
N SER A 938 28.78 12.85 1.41
CA SER A 938 27.67 12.75 2.36
C SER A 938 27.30 14.14 2.88
N TYR A 939 26.02 14.47 2.88
CA TYR A 939 25.50 15.78 3.29
C TYR A 939 24.40 15.61 4.32
N ILE A 940 24.30 16.54 5.27
CA ILE A 940 23.22 16.59 6.27
C ILE A 940 22.22 17.69 5.89
N GLN A 941 20.92 17.41 6.08
CA GLN A 941 19.86 18.36 5.74
C GLN A 941 19.55 19.28 6.92
N CYS A 942 19.91 20.56 6.84
CA CYS A 942 19.73 21.54 7.93
C CYS A 942 18.44 22.35 7.83
N GLN A 943 17.83 22.49 6.64
CA GLN A 943 16.52 23.13 6.46
C GLN A 943 15.52 22.16 5.81
N GLY A 944 14.23 22.27 6.16
CA GLY A 944 13.18 21.42 5.61
C GLY A 944 13.23 19.96 6.06
N ILE A 945 12.42 19.14 5.40
CA ILE A 945 12.21 17.72 5.66
C ILE A 945 12.32 16.88 4.38
N PRO A 946 12.79 15.62 4.45
CA PRO A 946 13.09 14.84 3.26
C PRO A 946 11.84 14.46 2.43
N GLN A 947 11.80 14.93 1.18
CA GLN A 947 10.73 14.61 0.24
C GLN A 947 10.71 13.11 -0.10
N GLY A 948 9.67 12.39 0.31
CA GLY A 948 9.53 10.94 0.05
C GLY A 948 9.60 10.06 1.31
N SER A 949 9.88 10.63 2.48
CA SER A 949 9.53 9.96 3.75
C SER A 949 8.00 9.83 3.88
N ILE A 950 7.53 8.82 4.61
CA ILE A 950 6.09 8.65 4.89
C ILE A 950 5.54 9.71 5.84
N LEU A 951 6.42 10.41 6.57
CA LEU A 951 6.06 11.41 7.57
C LEU A 951 5.78 12.78 6.96
N SER A 952 6.49 13.16 5.88
CA SER A 952 6.68 14.57 5.49
C SER A 952 5.37 15.32 5.22
N THR A 953 4.42 14.68 4.55
CA THR A 953 3.08 15.22 4.31
C THR A 953 2.37 15.57 5.61
N LEU A 954 2.41 14.68 6.62
CA LEU A 954 1.72 14.88 7.89
C LEU A 954 2.44 15.88 8.79
N LEU A 955 3.79 15.89 8.79
CA LEU A 955 4.63 16.87 9.49
C LEU A 955 4.36 18.30 9.00
N CYS A 956 4.39 18.51 7.68
CA CYS A 956 4.00 19.78 7.06
C CYS A 956 2.53 20.15 7.34
N SER A 957 1.63 19.16 7.34
CA SER A 957 0.21 19.39 7.61
C SER A 957 -0.05 19.92 9.03
N PHE A 958 0.66 19.39 10.03
CA PHE A 958 0.63 19.91 11.41
C PHE A 958 1.28 21.30 11.51
N CYS A 959 2.46 21.51 10.92
CA CYS A 959 3.20 22.76 11.04
C CYS A 959 2.42 23.96 10.45
N TYR A 960 1.82 23.81 9.27
CA TYR A 960 0.92 24.83 8.73
C TYR A 960 -0.47 24.83 9.38
N GLY A 961 -0.86 23.78 10.12
CA GLY A 961 -2.09 23.78 10.93
C GLY A 961 -1.95 24.66 12.17
N ASP A 962 -0.81 24.57 12.85
CA ASP A 962 -0.43 25.47 13.94
C ASP A 962 -0.31 26.93 13.45
N MET A 963 0.30 27.16 12.28
CA MET A 963 0.34 28.48 11.61
C MET A 963 -1.06 29.04 11.34
N GLU A 964 -1.97 28.25 10.77
CA GLU A 964 -3.34 28.68 10.46
C GLU A 964 -4.12 29.04 11.73
N ASN A 965 -4.01 28.22 12.77
CA ASN A 965 -4.72 28.44 14.03
C ASN A 965 -4.25 29.72 14.75
N LYS A 966 -2.98 30.13 14.55
CA LYS A 966 -2.40 31.36 15.13
C LYS A 966 -2.65 32.62 14.29
N LEU A 967 -2.47 32.54 12.96
CA LEU A 967 -2.54 33.71 12.07
C LEU A 967 -3.93 33.99 11.51
N PHE A 968 -4.81 32.99 11.44
CA PHE A 968 -6.13 33.11 10.82
C PHE A 968 -7.29 32.67 11.75
N PRO A 969 -7.31 33.10 13.03
CA PRO A 969 -8.44 32.82 13.91
C PRO A 969 -9.74 33.39 13.31
N GLY A 970 -10.81 32.60 13.31
CA GLY A 970 -12.10 33.02 12.77
C GLY A 970 -12.19 33.14 11.23
N VAL A 971 -11.14 32.85 10.44
CA VAL A 971 -11.19 32.97 8.96
C VAL A 971 -12.24 32.07 8.30
N GLN A 972 -12.67 31.02 9.00
CA GLN A 972 -13.72 30.08 8.57
C GLN A 972 -15.12 30.45 9.09
N GLN A 973 -15.29 31.60 9.75
CA GLN A 973 -16.62 32.17 10.00
C GLN A 973 -17.26 32.54 8.66
N ASP A 974 -18.39 31.89 8.36
CA ASP A 974 -19.18 32.02 7.13
C ASP A 974 -18.39 31.79 5.82
N GLY A 975 -17.23 31.15 5.93
CA GLY A 975 -16.33 30.80 4.83
C GLY A 975 -15.77 29.39 4.98
N VAL A 976 -14.88 29.01 4.06
CA VAL A 976 -14.13 27.75 4.16
C VAL A 976 -12.68 27.95 3.72
N LEU A 977 -11.75 27.46 4.54
CA LEU A 977 -10.35 27.33 4.18
C LEU A 977 -10.06 25.85 3.93
N LEU A 978 -9.34 25.54 2.84
CA LEU A 978 -8.91 24.19 2.49
C LEU A 978 -7.42 24.21 2.11
N ARG A 979 -6.61 23.32 2.70
CA ARG A 979 -5.20 23.17 2.35
C ARG A 979 -4.82 21.73 2.01
N LEU A 980 -4.38 21.51 0.77
CA LEU A 980 -3.77 20.26 0.34
C LEU A 980 -2.24 20.44 0.26
N VAL A 981 -1.59 20.37 1.42
CA VAL A 981 -0.14 20.56 1.60
C VAL A 981 0.34 21.96 1.18
N ASP A 982 0.77 22.13 -0.08
CA ASP A 982 1.30 23.35 -0.67
C ASP A 982 0.24 24.22 -1.37
N ASP A 983 -0.92 23.66 -1.74
CA ASP A 983 -2.06 24.39 -2.33
C ASP A 983 -3.08 24.79 -1.24
N PHE A 984 -3.23 26.10 -0.96
CA PHE A 984 -4.30 26.68 -0.14
C PHE A 984 -5.47 27.18 -1.03
N LEU A 985 -6.69 27.17 -0.49
CA LEU A 985 -7.89 27.80 -1.03
C LEU A 985 -8.73 28.37 0.11
N LEU A 986 -8.95 29.68 0.12
CA LEU A 986 -9.97 30.36 0.93
C LEU A 986 -11.17 30.70 0.05
N VAL A 987 -12.38 30.50 0.56
CA VAL A 987 -13.63 31.02 -0.01
C VAL A 987 -14.42 31.70 1.11
N THR A 988 -14.77 32.98 0.94
CA THR A 988 -15.46 33.77 1.98
C THR A 988 -16.34 34.86 1.35
N PRO A 989 -17.47 35.25 1.97
CA PRO A 989 -18.26 36.41 1.55
C PRO A 989 -17.65 37.77 1.94
N HIS A 990 -16.55 37.79 2.70
CA HIS A 990 -15.94 39.03 3.19
C HIS A 990 -14.68 39.40 2.38
N LEU A 991 -14.79 40.42 1.52
CA LEU A 991 -13.68 40.91 0.70
C LEU A 991 -12.47 41.37 1.53
N THR A 992 -12.70 41.96 2.71
CA THR A 992 -11.66 42.32 3.67
C THR A 992 -10.84 41.09 4.06
N ARG A 993 -11.47 40.08 4.67
CA ARG A 993 -10.83 38.80 5.06
C ARG A 993 -10.07 38.15 3.89
N ALA A 994 -10.61 38.18 2.67
CA ALA A 994 -9.93 37.67 1.48
C ALA A 994 -8.67 38.47 1.12
N ARG A 995 -8.74 39.81 1.14
CA ARG A 995 -7.60 40.70 0.92
C ARG A 995 -6.55 40.61 2.04
N ASP A 996 -6.98 40.44 3.30
CA ASP A 996 -6.10 40.32 4.46
C ASP A 996 -5.35 38.98 4.48
N PHE A 997 -6.05 37.87 4.26
CA PHE A 997 -5.45 36.54 4.08
C PHE A 997 -4.41 36.53 2.95
N LEU A 998 -4.73 37.15 1.81
CA LEU A 998 -3.81 37.30 0.69
C LEU A 998 -2.58 38.15 1.07
N ARG A 999 -2.77 39.34 1.66
CA ARG A 999 -1.68 40.23 2.07
C ARG A 999 -0.74 39.55 3.08
N THR A 1000 -1.27 38.84 4.08
CA THR A 1000 -0.47 38.12 5.08
C THR A 1000 0.35 36.99 4.44
N LEU A 1001 -0.25 36.16 3.57
CA LEU A 1001 0.51 35.08 2.92
C LEU A 1001 1.54 35.61 1.90
N VAL A 1002 1.26 36.72 1.20
CA VAL A 1002 2.21 37.33 0.25
C VAL A 1002 3.40 37.98 0.94
N ARG A 1003 3.20 38.65 2.09
CA ARG A 1003 4.29 39.08 2.99
C ARG A 1003 5.14 37.90 3.47
N GLY A 1004 4.53 36.71 3.55
CA GLY A 1004 5.18 35.48 3.96
C GLY A 1004 5.22 35.30 5.48
N VAL A 1005 5.51 34.08 5.91
CA VAL A 1005 5.61 33.72 7.34
C VAL A 1005 6.94 32.98 7.57
N PRO A 1006 8.04 33.71 7.84
CA PRO A 1006 9.38 33.13 7.96
C PRO A 1006 9.51 32.08 9.06
N GLU A 1007 8.83 32.27 10.20
CA GLU A 1007 8.77 31.32 11.34
C GLU A 1007 8.35 29.90 10.92
N TYR A 1008 7.48 29.79 9.92
CA TYR A 1008 6.98 28.52 9.38
C TYR A 1008 7.59 28.18 8.02
N GLY A 1009 8.47 29.02 7.46
CA GLY A 1009 9.01 28.86 6.11
C GLY A 1009 7.94 28.96 5.02
N CYS A 1010 6.84 29.70 5.27
CA CYS A 1010 5.78 29.87 4.29
C CYS A 1010 6.10 31.07 3.38
N GLN A 1011 6.35 30.81 2.09
CA GLN A 1011 6.59 31.84 1.08
C GLN A 1011 5.77 31.53 -0.19
N VAL A 1012 5.17 32.56 -0.78
CA VAL A 1012 4.14 32.39 -1.83
C VAL A 1012 4.68 32.51 -3.25
N ASN A 1013 4.16 31.66 -4.14
CA ASN A 1013 4.41 31.71 -5.57
C ASN A 1013 3.40 32.62 -6.29
N LEU A 1014 3.66 33.93 -6.30
CA LEU A 1014 2.76 34.93 -6.92
C LEU A 1014 2.32 34.55 -8.35
N ARG A 1015 3.22 34.00 -9.17
CA ARG A 1015 2.94 33.52 -10.55
C ARG A 1015 1.95 32.33 -10.64
N LYS A 1016 1.45 31.83 -9.50
CA LYS A 1016 0.41 30.79 -9.39
C LYS A 1016 -0.74 31.16 -8.44
N THR A 1017 -0.64 32.27 -7.72
CA THR A 1017 -1.72 32.82 -6.91
C THR A 1017 -2.88 33.21 -7.82
N VAL A 1018 -4.11 32.88 -7.43
CA VAL A 1018 -5.31 33.13 -8.24
C VAL A 1018 -6.40 33.76 -7.36
N VAL A 1019 -7.08 34.77 -7.90
CA VAL A 1019 -8.20 35.48 -7.25
C VAL A 1019 -9.36 35.68 -8.24
N ASN A 1020 -10.57 35.94 -7.76
CA ASN A 1020 -11.73 36.32 -8.59
C ASN A 1020 -12.21 37.77 -8.35
N PHE A 1021 -11.37 38.63 -7.77
CA PHE A 1021 -11.71 40.00 -7.38
C PHE A 1021 -10.55 40.97 -7.65
N PRO A 1022 -10.81 42.28 -7.80
CA PRO A 1022 -9.76 43.28 -8.02
C PRO A 1022 -8.79 43.36 -6.84
N VAL A 1023 -7.50 43.31 -7.18
CA VAL A 1023 -6.37 43.49 -6.28
C VAL A 1023 -5.52 44.61 -6.85
N GLU A 1024 -5.36 45.70 -6.09
CA GLU A 1024 -4.70 46.90 -6.59
C GLU A 1024 -3.24 46.60 -7.02
N PRO A 1025 -2.80 47.08 -8.20
CA PRO A 1025 -1.40 47.02 -8.60
C PRO A 1025 -0.49 47.66 -7.54
N GLY A 1026 0.70 47.10 -7.33
CA GLY A 1026 1.68 47.61 -6.35
C GLY A 1026 1.39 47.26 -4.89
N ALA A 1027 0.13 47.11 -4.46
CA ALA A 1027 -0.26 46.83 -3.06
C ALA A 1027 0.24 45.48 -2.47
N LEU A 1028 0.92 44.67 -3.29
CA LEU A 1028 1.56 43.39 -2.95
C LEU A 1028 3.08 43.35 -3.21
N GLY A 1029 3.71 44.49 -3.55
CA GLY A 1029 5.17 44.61 -3.65
C GLY A 1029 5.82 43.78 -4.77
N GLY A 1030 5.08 43.42 -5.82
CA GLY A 1030 5.61 42.59 -6.91
C GLY A 1030 4.57 42.25 -7.97
N ALA A 1031 4.88 41.23 -8.79
CA ALA A 1031 4.01 40.79 -9.89
C ALA A 1031 2.62 40.37 -9.39
N ALA A 1032 1.58 40.93 -10.00
CA ALA A 1032 0.19 40.72 -9.60
C ALA A 1032 -0.26 39.24 -9.66
N PRO A 1033 -1.18 38.81 -8.78
CA PRO A 1033 -1.80 37.49 -8.85
C PRO A 1033 -2.66 37.37 -10.12
N LEU A 1034 -2.92 36.14 -10.57
CA LEU A 1034 -3.82 35.90 -11.70
C LEU A 1034 -5.26 36.20 -11.28
N GLN A 1035 -5.78 37.34 -11.71
CA GLN A 1035 -7.20 37.68 -11.56
C GLN A 1035 -8.02 36.95 -12.64
N LEU A 1036 -9.04 36.21 -12.19
CA LEU A 1036 -10.09 35.63 -13.01
C LEU A 1036 -11.37 36.48 -12.91
N PRO A 1037 -12.32 36.34 -13.85
CA PRO A 1037 -13.65 36.94 -13.71
C PRO A 1037 -14.35 36.51 -12.41
N ALA A 1038 -15.15 37.41 -11.83
CA ALA A 1038 -15.87 37.16 -10.59
C ALA A 1038 -16.72 35.87 -10.64
N HIS A 1039 -17.34 35.61 -11.79
CA HIS A 1039 -18.05 34.37 -12.13
C HIS A 1039 -17.19 33.52 -13.07
N CYS A 1040 -16.59 32.44 -12.55
CA CYS A 1040 -15.71 31.56 -13.33
C CYS A 1040 -15.66 30.13 -12.76
N LEU A 1041 -15.03 29.22 -13.51
CA LEU A 1041 -14.66 27.88 -13.06
C LEU A 1041 -13.26 27.91 -12.43
N PHE A 1042 -13.20 28.16 -11.12
CA PHE A 1042 -11.98 28.43 -10.37
C PHE A 1042 -11.12 27.17 -10.13
N PRO A 1043 -9.82 27.16 -10.53
CA PRO A 1043 -9.02 25.93 -10.59
C PRO A 1043 -8.14 25.64 -9.35
N TRP A 1044 -8.52 24.61 -8.58
CA TRP A 1044 -7.78 24.17 -7.38
C TRP A 1044 -7.64 22.65 -7.29
N CYS A 1045 -6.44 22.13 -7.01
CA CYS A 1045 -6.14 20.70 -6.76
C CYS A 1045 -6.66 19.66 -7.79
N GLY A 1046 -6.94 20.07 -9.04
CA GLY A 1046 -7.55 19.22 -10.07
C GLY A 1046 -9.09 19.17 -10.03
N LEU A 1047 -9.69 20.15 -9.37
CA LEU A 1047 -11.11 20.51 -9.41
C LEU A 1047 -11.26 21.85 -10.14
N LEU A 1048 -12.47 22.07 -10.64
CA LEU A 1048 -12.97 23.37 -11.10
C LEU A 1048 -14.22 23.67 -10.27
N LEU A 1049 -14.20 24.79 -9.55
CA LEU A 1049 -15.26 25.22 -8.64
C LEU A 1049 -15.99 26.41 -9.27
N ASP A 1050 -17.28 26.29 -9.49
CA ASP A 1050 -18.09 27.43 -9.96
C ASP A 1050 -18.21 28.46 -8.83
N THR A 1051 -17.71 29.68 -9.04
CA THR A 1051 -17.70 30.73 -8.01
C THR A 1051 -19.08 31.31 -7.68
N ARG A 1052 -20.09 31.08 -8.52
CA ARG A 1052 -21.49 31.52 -8.33
C ARG A 1052 -22.38 30.39 -7.78
N THR A 1053 -22.27 29.18 -8.32
CA THR A 1053 -23.15 28.05 -7.92
C THR A 1053 -22.54 27.14 -6.85
N LEU A 1054 -21.21 27.18 -6.65
CA LEU A 1054 -20.42 26.28 -5.79
C LEU A 1054 -20.45 24.79 -6.20
N GLU A 1055 -20.86 24.52 -7.44
CA GLU A 1055 -20.78 23.19 -8.05
C GLU A 1055 -19.34 22.81 -8.41
N VAL A 1056 -19.09 21.50 -8.47
CA VAL A 1056 -17.74 20.93 -8.54
C VAL A 1056 -17.57 20.09 -9.80
N HIS A 1057 -16.75 20.57 -10.73
CA HIS A 1057 -16.38 19.83 -11.94
C HIS A 1057 -14.96 19.25 -11.82
N GLY A 1058 -14.69 18.15 -12.52
CA GLY A 1058 -13.36 17.54 -12.56
C GLY A 1058 -12.44 18.19 -13.60
N ASP A 1059 -11.25 18.64 -13.21
CA ASP A 1059 -10.25 19.14 -14.16
C ASP A 1059 -9.63 18.00 -14.99
N HIS A 1060 -9.58 18.21 -16.31
CA HIS A 1060 -8.99 17.32 -17.30
C HIS A 1060 -7.80 17.96 -18.05
N SER A 1061 -7.45 19.23 -17.77
CA SER A 1061 -6.31 19.95 -18.35
C SER A 1061 -5.01 19.14 -18.28
N SER A 1062 -4.81 18.40 -17.18
CA SER A 1062 -3.61 17.58 -16.97
C SER A 1062 -3.48 16.35 -17.88
N TYR A 1063 -4.39 16.15 -18.85
CA TYR A 1063 -4.24 15.20 -19.96
C TYR A 1063 -3.92 15.88 -21.30
N ALA A 1064 -3.95 17.21 -21.39
CA ALA A 1064 -3.62 17.95 -22.60
C ALA A 1064 -2.21 17.62 -23.10
N ARG A 1065 -2.08 17.49 -24.43
CA ARG A 1065 -0.83 17.14 -25.15
C ARG A 1065 -0.15 15.87 -24.62
N THR A 1066 -0.88 15.00 -23.91
CA THR A 1066 -0.37 13.79 -23.27
C THR A 1066 -1.05 12.55 -23.84
N SER A 1067 -0.27 11.53 -24.24
CA SER A 1067 -0.83 10.25 -24.71
C SER A 1067 -1.60 9.53 -23.59
N ILE A 1068 -2.86 9.22 -23.83
CA ILE A 1068 -3.72 8.53 -22.85
C ILE A 1068 -3.17 7.14 -22.48
N ARG A 1069 -2.33 6.52 -23.32
CA ARG A 1069 -1.58 5.27 -23.02
C ARG A 1069 -0.71 5.42 -21.76
N ALA A 1070 -0.18 6.61 -21.50
CA ALA A 1070 0.60 6.89 -20.30
C ALA A 1070 -0.26 6.98 -19.03
N SER A 1071 -1.58 7.12 -19.14
CA SER A 1071 -2.49 7.20 -17.97
C SER A 1071 -2.77 5.84 -17.32
N LEU A 1072 -2.53 4.72 -18.01
CA LEU A 1072 -2.97 3.40 -17.56
C LEU A 1072 -2.05 2.26 -18.03
N THR A 1073 -1.63 1.40 -17.11
CA THR A 1073 -1.00 0.10 -17.42
C THR A 1073 -1.77 -1.05 -16.78
N PHE A 1074 -1.86 -2.18 -17.48
CA PHE A 1074 -2.43 -3.44 -16.99
C PHE A 1074 -1.54 -4.63 -17.39
N THR A 1075 -1.68 -5.76 -16.69
CA THR A 1075 -0.89 -6.97 -16.96
C THR A 1075 -1.33 -7.62 -18.27
N GLN A 1076 -0.45 -7.64 -19.28
CA GLN A 1076 -0.72 -8.22 -20.60
C GLN A 1076 -0.46 -9.74 -20.69
N GLY A 1077 0.00 -10.37 -19.60
CA GLY A 1077 0.05 -11.83 -19.47
C GLY A 1077 -1.34 -12.49 -19.34
N PHE A 1078 -1.37 -13.72 -18.80
CA PHE A 1078 -2.53 -14.63 -18.80
C PHE A 1078 -3.91 -13.96 -18.60
N LYS A 1079 -4.82 -14.25 -19.55
CA LYS A 1079 -6.19 -13.70 -19.66
C LYS A 1079 -6.19 -12.14 -19.73
N PRO A 1080 -5.53 -11.52 -20.74
CA PRO A 1080 -5.28 -10.08 -20.81
C PRO A 1080 -6.56 -9.23 -20.82
N GLY A 1081 -7.60 -9.62 -21.58
CA GLY A 1081 -8.90 -8.94 -21.53
C GLY A 1081 -9.54 -8.93 -20.14
N ARG A 1082 -9.39 -10.02 -19.35
CA ARG A 1082 -9.85 -10.05 -17.95
C ARG A 1082 -8.97 -9.22 -17.01
N ASN A 1083 -7.72 -8.91 -17.37
CA ASN A 1083 -6.86 -7.96 -16.65
C ASN A 1083 -7.27 -6.50 -17.00
N MET A 1084 -7.46 -6.21 -18.28
CA MET A 1084 -7.98 -4.93 -18.81
C MET A 1084 -9.31 -4.53 -18.15
N ARG A 1085 -10.36 -5.37 -18.26
CA ARG A 1085 -11.68 -5.13 -17.64
C ARG A 1085 -11.57 -4.79 -16.15
N ARG A 1086 -10.74 -5.53 -15.41
CA ARG A 1086 -10.51 -5.30 -13.97
C ARG A 1086 -9.81 -3.97 -13.68
N LYS A 1087 -8.85 -3.55 -14.51
CA LYS A 1087 -8.13 -2.27 -14.35
C LYS A 1087 -9.00 -1.08 -14.75
N LEU A 1088 -9.75 -1.18 -15.85
CA LEU A 1088 -10.72 -0.17 -16.29
C LEU A 1088 -11.78 0.08 -15.21
N LEU A 1089 -12.49 -0.96 -14.74
CA LEU A 1089 -13.52 -0.82 -13.69
C LEU A 1089 -12.95 -0.39 -12.32
N ALA A 1090 -11.66 -0.61 -12.06
CA ALA A 1090 -11.00 -0.11 -10.86
C ALA A 1090 -10.63 1.37 -10.94
N VAL A 1091 -10.33 1.89 -12.14
CA VAL A 1091 -10.03 3.31 -12.36
C VAL A 1091 -11.31 4.14 -12.53
N LEU A 1092 -12.38 3.58 -13.10
CA LEU A 1092 -13.73 4.17 -13.06
C LEU A 1092 -14.14 4.46 -11.61
N GLN A 1093 -14.00 3.47 -10.71
CA GLN A 1093 -14.33 3.62 -9.30
C GLN A 1093 -13.49 4.68 -8.57
N LEU A 1094 -12.31 5.05 -9.08
CA LEU A 1094 -11.47 6.12 -8.53
C LEU A 1094 -11.80 7.51 -9.13
N LYS A 1095 -12.68 7.58 -10.13
CA LYS A 1095 -13.14 8.84 -10.75
C LYS A 1095 -14.61 9.14 -10.49
N CYS A 1096 -15.44 8.13 -10.26
CA CYS A 1096 -16.77 8.24 -9.65
C CYS A 1096 -16.67 8.60 -8.14
N HIS A 1097 -16.14 9.79 -7.84
CA HIS A 1097 -15.97 10.30 -6.48
C HIS A 1097 -17.25 10.98 -5.96
N GLY A 1098 -17.39 11.13 -4.64
CA GLY A 1098 -18.55 11.79 -4.01
C GLY A 1098 -18.77 13.22 -4.53
N LEU A 1099 -17.74 14.09 -4.43
CA LEU A 1099 -17.70 15.46 -4.96
C LEU A 1099 -18.38 15.68 -6.32
N PHE A 1100 -18.23 14.75 -7.28
CA PHE A 1100 -18.73 14.90 -8.65
C PHE A 1100 -20.11 14.26 -8.89
N LEU A 1101 -20.65 13.54 -7.90
CA LEU A 1101 -21.84 12.70 -8.01
C LEU A 1101 -22.90 12.99 -6.94
N ASP A 1102 -22.55 13.75 -5.89
CA ASP A 1102 -23.44 14.13 -4.79
C ASP A 1102 -24.46 15.18 -5.27
N LEU A 1103 -25.73 14.78 -5.35
CA LEU A 1103 -26.86 15.58 -5.82
C LEU A 1103 -27.30 16.68 -4.83
N GLN A 1104 -26.72 16.72 -3.63
CA GLN A 1104 -26.98 17.79 -2.66
C GLN A 1104 -25.93 18.91 -2.80
N VAL A 1105 -24.74 18.60 -3.34
CA VAL A 1105 -23.69 19.57 -3.68
C VAL A 1105 -23.83 20.07 -5.12
N ASN A 1106 -24.26 19.21 -6.05
CA ASN A 1106 -24.35 19.55 -7.48
C ASN A 1106 -25.76 19.27 -8.03
N SER A 1107 -26.24 20.14 -8.91
CA SER A 1107 -27.42 19.93 -9.73
C SER A 1107 -27.34 18.64 -10.55
N LEU A 1108 -28.50 18.14 -10.95
CA LEU A 1108 -28.60 16.99 -11.86
C LEU A 1108 -27.81 17.21 -13.16
N GLN A 1109 -27.79 18.45 -13.68
CA GLN A 1109 -27.09 18.81 -14.92
C GLN A 1109 -25.57 18.74 -14.77
N THR A 1110 -25.00 19.22 -13.67
CA THR A 1110 -23.57 19.07 -13.41
C THR A 1110 -23.20 17.63 -13.07
N VAL A 1111 -24.08 16.86 -12.41
CA VAL A 1111 -23.86 15.41 -12.24
C VAL A 1111 -23.86 14.69 -13.59
N PHE A 1112 -24.79 14.98 -14.51
CA PHE A 1112 -24.76 14.43 -15.89
C PHE A 1112 -23.45 14.80 -16.60
N THR A 1113 -23.04 16.07 -16.56
CA THR A 1113 -21.83 16.58 -17.22
C THR A 1113 -20.56 15.92 -16.65
N ASN A 1114 -20.46 15.78 -15.33
CA ASN A 1114 -19.36 15.08 -14.67
C ASN A 1114 -19.34 13.58 -15.02
N VAL A 1115 -20.50 12.90 -14.99
CA VAL A 1115 -20.62 11.48 -15.39
C VAL A 1115 -20.22 11.29 -16.85
N TYR A 1116 -20.61 12.20 -17.75
CA TYR A 1116 -20.22 12.18 -19.16
C TYR A 1116 -18.70 12.32 -19.32
N LYS A 1117 -18.05 13.33 -18.72
CA LYS A 1117 -16.58 13.49 -18.77
C LYS A 1117 -15.84 12.28 -18.20
N ILE A 1118 -16.35 11.67 -17.11
CA ILE A 1118 -15.80 10.44 -16.54
C ILE A 1118 -15.90 9.26 -17.52
N PHE A 1119 -17.05 9.07 -18.19
CA PHE A 1119 -17.22 8.02 -19.20
C PHE A 1119 -16.40 8.30 -20.47
N LEU A 1120 -16.24 9.56 -20.89
CA LEU A 1120 -15.42 9.94 -22.05
C LEU A 1120 -13.94 9.63 -21.80
N LEU A 1121 -13.40 10.03 -20.65
CA LEU A 1121 -12.04 9.65 -20.25
C LEU A 1121 -11.86 8.12 -20.16
N GLN A 1122 -12.92 7.40 -19.79
CA GLN A 1122 -12.94 5.94 -19.76
C GLN A 1122 -12.98 5.32 -21.17
N ALA A 1123 -13.65 5.94 -22.14
CA ALA A 1123 -13.65 5.52 -23.54
C ALA A 1123 -12.28 5.69 -24.21
N TYR A 1124 -11.60 6.83 -23.99
CA TYR A 1124 -10.20 7.02 -24.42
C TYR A 1124 -9.27 5.96 -23.77
N ARG A 1125 -9.43 5.66 -22.48
CA ARG A 1125 -8.67 4.59 -21.80
C ARG A 1125 -8.97 3.19 -22.32
N PHE A 1126 -10.22 2.89 -22.64
CA PHE A 1126 -10.62 1.63 -23.25
C PHE A 1126 -9.92 1.46 -24.62
N HIS A 1127 -9.97 2.47 -25.48
CA HIS A 1127 -9.27 2.48 -26.76
C HIS A 1127 -7.77 2.22 -26.58
N ALA A 1128 -7.12 2.97 -25.69
CA ALA A 1128 -5.70 2.82 -25.35
C ALA A 1128 -5.33 1.43 -24.82
N CYS A 1129 -6.27 0.71 -24.21
CA CYS A 1129 -6.07 -0.66 -23.73
C CYS A 1129 -6.28 -1.71 -24.82
N VAL A 1130 -7.27 -1.51 -25.70
CA VAL A 1130 -7.52 -2.38 -26.86
C VAL A 1130 -6.29 -2.41 -27.77
N LEU A 1131 -5.70 -1.25 -28.09
CA LEU A 1131 -4.45 -1.15 -28.85
C LEU A 1131 -3.24 -1.80 -28.15
N GLN A 1132 -3.31 -2.01 -26.83
CA GLN A 1132 -2.27 -2.65 -26.02
C GLN A 1132 -2.50 -4.16 -25.80
N LEU A 1133 -3.57 -4.76 -26.33
CA LEU A 1133 -3.80 -6.19 -26.20
C LEU A 1133 -2.70 -6.99 -26.93
N PRO A 1134 -2.17 -8.07 -26.31
CA PRO A 1134 -1.13 -8.90 -26.90
C PRO A 1134 -1.69 -9.79 -28.03
N PHE A 1135 -0.78 -10.53 -28.67
CA PHE A 1135 -1.08 -11.63 -29.60
C PHE A 1135 -1.87 -11.28 -30.87
N SER A 1136 -2.15 -9.99 -31.13
CA SER A 1136 -3.08 -9.53 -32.17
C SER A 1136 -4.50 -10.08 -31.96
N GLN A 1137 -5.12 -9.69 -30.84
CA GLN A 1137 -6.53 -9.97 -30.52
C GLN A 1137 -7.40 -8.77 -30.93
N PRO A 1138 -7.87 -8.66 -32.20
CA PRO A 1138 -8.68 -7.54 -32.64
C PRO A 1138 -10.10 -7.62 -32.08
N VAL A 1139 -10.79 -6.48 -32.02
CA VAL A 1139 -12.17 -6.37 -31.52
C VAL A 1139 -13.12 -7.30 -32.28
N ARG A 1140 -12.95 -7.44 -33.60
CA ARG A 1140 -13.75 -8.30 -34.48
C ARG A 1140 -13.75 -9.79 -34.09
N SER A 1141 -12.74 -10.26 -33.35
CA SER A 1141 -12.65 -11.68 -32.93
C SER A 1141 -13.43 -11.99 -31.64
N SER A 1142 -13.97 -10.98 -30.93
CA SER A 1142 -14.77 -11.19 -29.71
C SER A 1142 -15.69 -10.00 -29.39
N PRO A 1143 -16.54 -9.52 -30.32
CA PRO A 1143 -17.30 -8.27 -30.14
C PRO A 1143 -18.16 -8.28 -28.87
N ALA A 1144 -18.84 -9.38 -28.56
CA ALA A 1144 -19.65 -9.54 -27.35
C ALA A 1144 -18.87 -9.34 -26.04
N PHE A 1145 -17.58 -9.70 -25.99
CA PHE A 1145 -16.73 -9.41 -24.82
C PHE A 1145 -16.50 -7.91 -24.66
N PHE A 1146 -16.27 -7.18 -25.75
CA PHE A 1146 -16.04 -5.74 -25.73
C PHE A 1146 -17.32 -4.96 -25.43
N LEU A 1147 -18.46 -5.32 -26.03
CA LEU A 1147 -19.79 -4.77 -25.68
C LEU A 1147 -20.07 -4.97 -24.18
N ARG A 1148 -19.81 -6.17 -23.64
CA ARG A 1148 -20.00 -6.43 -22.20
C ARG A 1148 -19.12 -5.55 -21.31
N VAL A 1149 -17.89 -5.21 -21.73
CA VAL A 1149 -17.02 -4.28 -20.97
C VAL A 1149 -17.56 -2.84 -20.99
N ILE A 1150 -18.28 -2.43 -22.03
CA ILE A 1150 -18.96 -1.12 -22.12
C ILE A 1150 -20.20 -1.12 -21.22
N ALA A 1151 -21.04 -2.16 -21.31
CA ALA A 1151 -22.20 -2.33 -20.42
C ALA A 1151 -21.78 -2.40 -18.94
N ASP A 1152 -20.77 -3.21 -18.59
CA ASP A 1152 -20.16 -3.25 -17.25
C ASP A 1152 -19.70 -1.88 -16.75
N THR A 1153 -19.27 -0.99 -17.67
CA THR A 1153 -18.81 0.36 -17.34
C THR A 1153 -20.00 1.26 -17.00
N ALA A 1154 -21.08 1.22 -17.79
CA ALA A 1154 -22.33 1.93 -17.49
C ALA A 1154 -22.94 1.46 -16.16
N SER A 1155 -23.20 0.16 -16.01
CA SER A 1155 -23.80 -0.42 -14.80
C SER A 1155 -22.93 -0.18 -13.56
N ARG A 1156 -21.60 -0.16 -13.69
CA ARG A 1156 -20.70 0.16 -12.57
C ARG A 1156 -20.70 1.65 -12.22
N GLY A 1157 -20.86 2.55 -13.19
CA GLY A 1157 -21.03 3.98 -12.95
C GLY A 1157 -22.33 4.25 -12.19
N TYR A 1158 -23.46 3.78 -12.72
CA TYR A 1158 -24.77 3.89 -12.08
C TYR A 1158 -24.79 3.31 -10.66
N ALA A 1159 -24.26 2.09 -10.46
CA ALA A 1159 -24.21 1.47 -9.13
C ALA A 1159 -23.30 2.20 -8.13
N LEU A 1160 -22.39 3.08 -8.56
CA LEU A 1160 -21.63 3.97 -7.68
C LEU A 1160 -22.40 5.25 -7.39
N LEU A 1161 -23.06 5.85 -8.40
CA LEU A 1161 -23.91 7.04 -8.24
C LEU A 1161 -25.10 6.76 -7.30
N LYS A 1162 -25.84 5.67 -7.51
CA LYS A 1162 -26.94 5.23 -6.63
C LYS A 1162 -26.46 4.93 -5.20
N ALA A 1163 -25.22 4.47 -5.04
CA ALA A 1163 -24.62 4.21 -3.73
C ALA A 1163 -24.04 5.47 -3.03
N ARG A 1164 -23.98 6.61 -3.71
CA ARG A 1164 -23.64 7.91 -3.10
C ARG A 1164 -24.89 8.75 -2.77
N ASN A 1165 -25.96 8.61 -3.56
CA ASN A 1165 -27.23 9.34 -3.38
C ASN A 1165 -28.35 8.44 -2.81
N ALA A 1166 -28.00 7.51 -1.92
CA ALA A 1166 -28.99 6.64 -1.29
C ALA A 1166 -29.86 7.46 -0.32
N GLY A 1167 -31.17 7.53 -0.57
CA GLY A 1167 -32.11 8.32 0.23
C GLY A 1167 -32.28 9.78 -0.21
N ALA A 1168 -31.62 10.21 -1.29
CA ALA A 1168 -31.86 11.55 -1.86
C ALA A 1168 -32.92 11.48 -2.97
N SER A 1169 -33.97 12.30 -2.87
CA SER A 1169 -34.89 12.63 -3.96
C SER A 1169 -34.32 13.74 -4.84
N LEU A 1170 -34.74 13.79 -6.11
CA LEU A 1170 -34.43 14.90 -7.00
C LEU A 1170 -35.41 16.06 -6.70
N GLY A 1171 -34.93 17.08 -5.99
CA GLY A 1171 -35.75 18.16 -5.42
C GLY A 1171 -36.27 19.21 -6.42
N ALA A 1172 -36.92 18.78 -7.51
CA ALA A 1172 -37.66 19.66 -8.42
C ALA A 1172 -39.13 19.24 -8.46
N ARG A 1173 -40.06 20.21 -8.46
CA ARG A 1173 -41.50 19.94 -8.65
C ARG A 1173 -41.69 19.22 -10.00
N GLY A 1174 -42.19 17.97 -9.96
CA GLY A 1174 -42.36 17.11 -11.13
C GLY A 1174 -41.27 16.04 -11.36
N ALA A 1175 -40.18 15.99 -10.58
CA ALA A 1175 -39.05 15.08 -10.82
C ALA A 1175 -38.97 13.88 -9.84
N CYS A 1176 -40.06 13.13 -9.66
CA CYS A 1176 -40.08 11.95 -8.78
C CYS A 1176 -39.19 10.81 -9.30
N GLY A 1177 -37.98 10.65 -8.75
CA GLY A 1177 -37.17 9.47 -9.03
C GLY A 1177 -35.75 9.45 -8.45
N LEU A 1178 -35.17 8.25 -8.46
CA LEU A 1178 -33.71 8.08 -8.46
C LEU A 1178 -33.16 8.44 -9.84
N PHE A 1179 -31.88 8.83 -9.91
CA PHE A 1179 -31.16 9.00 -11.18
C PHE A 1179 -31.40 7.80 -12.13
N PRO A 1180 -31.94 8.00 -13.36
CA PRO A 1180 -32.31 6.90 -14.24
C PRO A 1180 -31.12 6.02 -14.64
N SER A 1181 -31.30 4.70 -14.64
CA SER A 1181 -30.26 3.75 -15.08
C SER A 1181 -29.95 3.93 -16.57
N GLU A 1182 -30.97 4.33 -17.31
CA GLU A 1182 -31.09 4.52 -18.74
C GLU A 1182 -30.27 5.75 -19.16
N ALA A 1183 -30.30 6.81 -18.35
CA ALA A 1183 -29.48 8.00 -18.50
C ALA A 1183 -27.97 7.68 -18.36
N ALA A 1184 -27.57 6.91 -17.33
CA ALA A 1184 -26.17 6.48 -17.17
C ALA A 1184 -25.72 5.57 -18.33
N GLN A 1185 -26.61 4.74 -18.85
CA GLN A 1185 -26.34 3.92 -20.04
C GLN A 1185 -26.19 4.79 -21.29
N TRP A 1186 -27.09 5.76 -21.52
CA TRP A 1186 -27.03 6.66 -22.66
C TRP A 1186 -25.75 7.51 -22.65
N LEU A 1187 -25.38 8.14 -21.52
CA LEU A 1187 -24.13 8.91 -21.41
C LEU A 1187 -22.89 8.05 -21.69
N CYS A 1188 -22.86 6.81 -21.19
CA CYS A 1188 -21.78 5.88 -21.46
C CYS A 1188 -21.72 5.52 -22.95
N LEU A 1189 -22.85 5.17 -23.57
CA LEU A 1189 -22.91 4.84 -25.00
C LEU A 1189 -22.53 6.04 -25.88
N HIS A 1190 -22.98 7.24 -25.56
CA HIS A 1190 -22.63 8.47 -26.26
C HIS A 1190 -21.11 8.72 -26.18
N ALA A 1191 -20.54 8.72 -24.97
CA ALA A 1191 -19.11 8.94 -24.73
C ALA A 1191 -18.23 7.89 -25.45
N PHE A 1192 -18.66 6.62 -25.47
CA PHE A 1192 -17.98 5.58 -26.22
C PHE A 1192 -18.14 5.74 -27.74
N LEU A 1193 -19.32 6.09 -28.25
CA LEU A 1193 -19.53 6.36 -29.67
C LEU A 1193 -18.64 7.53 -30.16
N LEU A 1194 -18.59 8.65 -29.43
CA LEU A 1194 -17.77 9.82 -29.76
C LEU A 1194 -16.28 9.46 -29.95
N LYS A 1195 -15.73 8.57 -29.10
CA LYS A 1195 -14.34 8.13 -29.25
C LYS A 1195 -14.15 7.00 -30.27
N LEU A 1196 -15.01 5.98 -30.27
CA LEU A 1196 -14.84 4.80 -31.12
C LEU A 1196 -15.17 5.07 -32.59
N ALA A 1197 -16.07 6.02 -32.89
CA ALA A 1197 -16.42 6.39 -34.27
C ALA A 1197 -15.26 7.05 -35.04
N ARG A 1198 -14.30 7.68 -34.34
CA ARG A 1198 -13.04 8.18 -34.93
C ARG A 1198 -12.09 7.06 -35.39
N HIS A 1199 -12.36 5.82 -34.99
CA HIS A 1199 -11.50 4.65 -35.19
C HIS A 1199 -12.25 3.52 -35.91
N ARG A 1200 -13.06 3.87 -36.94
CA ARG A 1200 -14.03 2.98 -37.63
C ARG A 1200 -13.48 1.58 -37.96
N VAL A 1201 -12.28 1.50 -38.53
CA VAL A 1201 -11.61 0.24 -38.93
C VAL A 1201 -11.40 -0.73 -37.75
N THR A 1202 -11.18 -0.22 -36.53
CA THR A 1202 -10.98 -1.06 -35.33
C THR A 1202 -12.30 -1.49 -34.69
N TYR A 1203 -13.38 -0.69 -34.82
CA TYR A 1203 -14.61 -0.84 -34.03
C TYR A 1203 -15.90 -1.05 -34.84
N SER A 1204 -15.82 -1.23 -36.17
CA SER A 1204 -16.99 -1.44 -37.05
C SER A 1204 -18.02 -2.44 -36.49
N ARG A 1205 -17.56 -3.63 -36.07
CA ARG A 1205 -18.37 -4.69 -35.43
C ARG A 1205 -18.96 -4.34 -34.04
N LEU A 1206 -18.66 -3.17 -33.48
CA LEU A 1206 -19.34 -2.62 -32.28
C LEU A 1206 -20.25 -1.42 -32.61
N LEU A 1207 -19.86 -0.58 -33.58
CA LEU A 1207 -20.49 0.73 -33.80
C LEU A 1207 -21.98 0.63 -34.16
N GLY A 1208 -22.40 -0.39 -34.91
CA GLY A 1208 -23.82 -0.67 -35.19
C GLY A 1208 -24.60 -0.91 -33.90
N ALA A 1209 -24.26 -1.96 -33.15
CA ALA A 1209 -24.93 -2.32 -31.89
C ALA A 1209 -24.94 -1.17 -30.86
N LEU A 1210 -23.86 -0.39 -30.76
CA LEU A 1210 -23.79 0.79 -29.87
C LEU A 1210 -24.73 1.91 -30.31
N ARG A 1211 -24.89 2.16 -31.62
CA ARG A 1211 -25.86 3.12 -32.16
C ARG A 1211 -27.30 2.68 -31.91
N THR A 1212 -27.63 1.42 -32.23
CA THR A 1212 -28.97 0.85 -31.99
C THR A 1212 -29.34 0.91 -30.52
N ALA A 1213 -28.41 0.56 -29.62
CA ALA A 1213 -28.62 0.68 -28.17
C ALA A 1213 -28.85 2.13 -27.73
N ARG A 1214 -28.08 3.12 -28.23
CA ARG A 1214 -28.30 4.55 -27.92
C ARG A 1214 -29.65 5.03 -28.43
N ALA A 1215 -30.04 4.66 -29.65
CA ALA A 1215 -31.29 5.06 -30.28
C ALA A 1215 -32.54 4.43 -29.62
N ARG A 1216 -32.42 3.20 -29.10
CA ARG A 1216 -33.46 2.58 -28.26
C ARG A 1216 -33.60 3.32 -26.93
N LEU A 1217 -32.48 3.55 -26.21
CA LEU A 1217 -32.50 4.25 -24.93
C LEU A 1217 -32.98 5.70 -25.05
N HIS A 1218 -32.65 6.40 -26.13
CA HIS A 1218 -33.14 7.76 -26.40
C HIS A 1218 -34.67 7.79 -26.52
N ARG A 1219 -35.26 6.86 -27.30
CA ARG A 1219 -36.72 6.70 -27.39
C ARG A 1219 -37.40 6.29 -26.07
N GLN A 1220 -36.65 5.69 -25.14
CA GLN A 1220 -37.15 5.30 -23.81
C GLN A 1220 -36.98 6.40 -22.73
N LEU A 1221 -36.35 7.53 -23.04
CA LEU A 1221 -36.08 8.61 -22.08
C LEU A 1221 -37.11 9.75 -22.22
N PRO A 1222 -37.65 10.29 -21.10
CA PRO A 1222 -38.53 11.46 -21.12
C PRO A 1222 -37.89 12.67 -21.82
N GLY A 1223 -38.72 13.52 -22.44
CA GLY A 1223 -38.26 14.70 -23.21
C GLY A 1223 -37.30 15.61 -22.43
N PRO A 1224 -37.65 16.08 -21.21
CA PRO A 1224 -36.76 16.90 -20.40
C PRO A 1224 -35.44 16.20 -20.05
N THR A 1225 -35.48 14.88 -19.80
CA THR A 1225 -34.28 14.07 -19.54
C THR A 1225 -33.39 13.96 -20.78
N ARG A 1226 -33.96 13.83 -21.99
CA ARG A 1226 -33.19 13.86 -23.25
C ARG A 1226 -32.47 15.19 -23.43
N ALA A 1227 -33.19 16.31 -23.31
CA ALA A 1227 -32.61 17.65 -23.46
C ALA A 1227 -31.46 17.91 -22.47
N ALA A 1228 -31.66 17.57 -21.19
CA ALA A 1228 -30.62 17.68 -20.15
C ALA A 1228 -29.37 16.83 -20.48
N LEU A 1229 -29.57 15.59 -20.95
CA LEU A 1229 -28.48 14.69 -21.34
C LEU A 1229 -27.74 15.14 -22.60
N GLU A 1230 -28.42 15.81 -23.53
CA GLU A 1230 -27.82 16.35 -24.74
C GLU A 1230 -27.02 17.62 -24.45
N ALA A 1231 -27.55 18.54 -23.64
CA ALA A 1231 -26.80 19.69 -23.12
C ALA A 1231 -25.59 19.26 -22.26
N ALA A 1232 -25.70 18.18 -21.49
CA ALA A 1232 -24.58 17.62 -20.72
C ALA A 1232 -23.52 16.92 -21.61
N ALA A 1233 -23.85 16.64 -22.88
CA ALA A 1233 -22.98 15.96 -23.83
C ALA A 1233 -22.27 16.92 -24.82
N ASP A 1234 -22.49 18.23 -24.68
CA ASP A 1234 -22.10 19.27 -25.64
C ASP A 1234 -20.60 19.25 -26.05
N PRO A 1235 -20.27 19.38 -27.35
CA PRO A 1235 -18.89 19.48 -27.86
C PRO A 1235 -18.06 20.66 -27.34
N THR A 1236 -18.68 21.75 -26.87
CA THR A 1236 -18.05 22.92 -26.24
C THR A 1236 -17.52 22.54 -24.85
N LEU A 1237 -18.39 21.96 -24.01
CA LEU A 1237 -18.07 21.49 -22.66
C LEU A 1237 -16.95 20.44 -22.63
N THR A 1238 -16.66 19.78 -23.76
CA THR A 1238 -15.59 18.78 -23.90
C THR A 1238 -14.39 19.21 -24.75
N ALA A 1239 -14.17 20.53 -24.90
CA ALA A 1239 -12.99 21.08 -25.59
C ALA A 1239 -11.65 20.62 -24.97
N ASP A 1240 -11.60 20.44 -23.64
CA ASP A 1240 -10.47 19.87 -22.89
C ASP A 1240 -10.03 18.49 -23.44
N PHE A 1241 -10.99 17.64 -23.83
CA PHE A 1241 -10.70 16.33 -24.43
C PHE A 1241 -10.10 16.39 -25.85
N LYS A 1242 -10.29 17.49 -26.60
CA LYS A 1242 -9.78 17.63 -27.98
C LYS A 1242 -8.24 17.57 -28.04
N THR A 1243 -7.57 17.96 -26.96
CA THR A 1243 -6.09 18.02 -26.86
C THR A 1243 -5.42 16.74 -26.36
N ILE A 1244 -6.18 15.68 -26.05
CA ILE A 1244 -5.66 14.41 -25.52
C ILE A 1244 -5.17 13.52 -26.66
N LEU A 1245 -3.89 13.13 -26.61
CA LEU A 1245 -3.26 12.29 -27.64
C LEU A 1245 -3.54 10.80 -27.40
N ASP A 1246 -3.52 9.98 -28.45
CA ASP A 1246 -3.91 8.56 -28.42
C ASP A 1246 -2.83 7.55 -27.98
#